data_AF-M7S9J0-F1
#
_entry.id   AF-M7S9J0-F1
#
_cell.length_a   1.000
_cell.length_b   1.000
_cell.length_c   1.000
_cell.angle_alpha   90.00
_cell.angle_beta   90.00
_cell.angle_gamma   90.00
#
_symmetry.space_group_name_H-M   'P 1'
#
loop_
_entity.id
_entity.type
_entity.pdbx_description
1 polymer ?
#
loop_
_entity_poly.entity_id
_entity_poly.type
_entity_poly.pdbx_seq_one_letter_code
_entity_poly.pdbx_strand_id
1 'polypeptide(L)'
;MQLFIQRLQNNVKDALTPARGASPSPTKAAYLSKYSNVTGFVATDIDERLGKFENDFQKMKDMMDSAAMDKDRYVEELDLAKRRVTQLEARKAQLQDDLDDAKRELQGATREIQYLKDDVEKQKRNYEDDCELLNRKHTRELDEEHRLLSMEREKHQDLLRQFEEKCGREADAQREQLERELTDQRSRISSLRQEKELEVQRLNLQLQERQLQLKNADEELRKANDQIEDHEHIIIRLNAKVKQLEENARSLEEAYGSSENRKDHQIGDMSRQLQELARRAEAAERAADEAKKAAKKTIEASNEDFENFKQELKVKLGREEEKRHKLFEQVQDLKGNIRVMCRIRPTGENPSDVPVQFDYLESEYDEDKFAGVIVPTEKDHPQEEGKKVPGRTPPFNFERIFDPNCTNKDVFDEISQLVQSVMDGKKVCIFCYGQTGSGKTYTMSNQGQKDEDQDGDDGIIPRAKEMIFREVERLRALGWEYSVEGSYLEVYKNKLYDLLTPRDATPKPLEVKKVSDELDIKDHNFTPLHTEDDLEFIVKTAEMNRHVAETNMNRASSRSHSILVLKIRGKKSLGDGKFKTREGTLNLIDLAGSESVGRSGATGDVAEEGRQINMSLTHLGTVLKQLGEGRKKESVDFSSYTLTQVLRPSLGEKCRTLMFVMVSPLKENTKETISSLKFAENAQKVKQGGGGSKAGPKKTR
;
A
#
# COMPACT_ATOMS: atom_id res chain seq x y z
N MET A 1 42.81 -35.66 -54.33
CA MET A 1 43.60 -36.88 -54.61
C MET A 1 43.35 -37.47 -56.00
N GLN A 2 42.12 -37.56 -56.50
CA GLN A 2 41.85 -38.01 -57.90
C GLN A 2 42.43 -37.08 -58.99
N LEU A 3 42.46 -35.75 -58.78
CA LEU A 3 43.10 -34.80 -59.71
C LEU A 3 44.64 -34.85 -59.72
N PHE A 4 45.27 -35.43 -58.68
CA PHE A 4 46.73 -35.60 -58.60
C PHE A 4 47.17 -36.92 -59.27
N ILE A 5 46.35 -37.97 -59.16
CA ILE A 5 46.55 -39.25 -59.83
C ILE A 5 46.39 -39.10 -61.36
N GLN A 6 45.48 -38.25 -61.82
CA GLN A 6 45.25 -38.01 -63.25
C GLN A 6 46.37 -37.19 -63.94
N ARG A 7 47.09 -36.34 -63.20
CA ARG A 7 48.29 -35.64 -63.70
C ARG A 7 49.52 -36.54 -63.80
N LEU A 8 49.68 -37.50 -62.89
CA LEU A 8 50.78 -38.48 -62.93
C LEU A 8 50.60 -39.54 -64.02
N GLN A 9 49.36 -39.93 -64.34
CA GLN A 9 49.08 -40.89 -65.42
C GLN A 9 49.23 -40.30 -66.83
N ASN A 10 49.08 -38.98 -67.00
CA ASN A 10 49.28 -38.30 -68.29
C ASN A 10 50.76 -37.98 -68.58
N ASN A 11 51.59 -37.73 -67.56
CA ASN A 11 53.02 -37.43 -67.76
C ASN A 11 53.92 -38.67 -67.97
N VAL A 12 53.40 -39.89 -67.83
CA VAL A 12 54.16 -41.14 -68.05
C VAL A 12 53.87 -41.75 -69.44
N LYS A 13 52.89 -41.24 -70.19
CA LYS A 13 52.57 -41.75 -71.55
C LYS A 13 53.34 -41.09 -72.70
N ASP A 14 54.06 -39.99 -72.47
CA ASP A 14 54.75 -39.22 -73.53
C ASP A 14 56.29 -39.30 -73.52
N ALA A 15 56.91 -40.17 -72.71
CA ALA A 15 58.38 -40.23 -72.57
C ALA A 15 59.03 -41.61 -72.80
N LEU A 16 58.30 -42.59 -73.36
CA LEU A 16 58.86 -43.90 -73.74
C LEU A 16 58.54 -44.26 -75.19
N THR A 17 59.05 -43.46 -76.12
CA THR A 17 59.31 -43.90 -77.49
C THR A 17 60.50 -43.16 -78.10
N PRO A 18 61.67 -43.80 -78.18
CA PRO A 18 62.59 -43.57 -79.28
C PRO A 18 62.40 -44.67 -80.32
N ALA A 19 62.27 -44.22 -81.56
CA ALA A 19 61.96 -44.99 -82.75
C ALA A 19 62.95 -46.14 -83.02
N ARG A 20 62.43 -47.26 -83.50
CA ARG A 20 63.21 -48.28 -84.23
C ARG A 20 63.69 -47.68 -85.55
N GLY A 21 64.89 -47.12 -85.57
CA GLY A 21 65.66 -46.87 -86.79
C GLY A 21 66.46 -48.13 -87.16
N ALA A 22 66.26 -48.63 -88.38
CA ALA A 22 67.03 -49.75 -88.93
C ALA A 22 68.41 -49.28 -89.40
N SER A 23 69.48 -50.01 -89.07
CA SER A 23 70.79 -50.01 -89.76
C SER A 23 71.75 -51.02 -89.10
N PRO A 24 72.74 -51.57 -89.81
CA PRO A 24 72.61 -52.70 -90.73
C PRO A 24 73.35 -53.96 -90.21
N SER A 25 72.97 -55.12 -90.74
CA SER A 25 73.63 -56.40 -90.51
C SER A 25 75.13 -56.36 -90.82
N PRO A 26 76.02 -56.88 -89.95
CA PRO A 26 77.40 -57.17 -90.35
C PRO A 26 77.41 -58.42 -91.26
N THR A 27 77.87 -58.21 -92.48
CA THR A 27 78.07 -59.23 -93.51
C THR A 27 79.03 -60.32 -93.03
N LYS A 28 78.67 -61.59 -93.25
CA LYS A 28 79.53 -62.77 -93.03
C LYS A 28 80.86 -62.61 -93.76
N ALA A 29 81.98 -62.66 -93.05
CA ALA A 29 83.27 -62.98 -93.64
C ALA A 29 83.40 -64.51 -93.75
N ALA A 30 83.59 -65.00 -94.97
CA ALA A 30 83.76 -66.41 -95.29
C ALA A 30 85.21 -66.86 -95.10
N TYR A 31 85.37 -68.07 -94.58
CA TYR A 31 86.64 -68.76 -94.37
C TYR A 31 87.36 -69.02 -95.72
N LEU A 32 88.67 -68.75 -95.75
CA LEU A 32 89.58 -69.28 -96.77
C LEU A 32 89.82 -70.77 -96.48
N SER A 33 89.57 -71.61 -97.49
CA SER A 33 89.79 -73.07 -97.45
C SER A 33 90.97 -73.47 -98.33
N LYS A 34 91.31 -74.77 -98.34
CA LYS A 34 92.55 -75.43 -98.78
C LYS A 34 93.02 -75.22 -100.25
N TYR A 35 92.50 -74.25 -100.99
CA TYR A 35 92.85 -73.95 -102.40
C TYR A 35 92.93 -72.44 -102.72
N SER A 36 93.46 -71.62 -101.83
CA SER A 36 93.66 -70.19 -102.09
C SER A 36 95.14 -69.87 -102.38
N ASN A 37 95.47 -69.77 -103.66
CA ASN A 37 96.75 -69.24 -104.16
C ASN A 37 96.71 -67.71 -104.13
N VAL A 38 97.49 -67.07 -103.26
CA VAL A 38 98.00 -65.72 -103.51
C VAL A 38 99.45 -65.66 -103.08
N THR A 39 100.30 -65.54 -104.10
CA THR A 39 101.74 -65.31 -104.10
C THR A 39 102.05 -63.84 -103.82
N GLY A 40 103.00 -63.55 -102.93
CA GLY A 40 103.51 -62.19 -102.75
C GLY A 40 104.22 -61.98 -101.42
N PHE A 41 105.45 -62.50 -101.32
CA PHE A 41 106.37 -62.21 -100.22
C PHE A 41 107.24 -61.01 -100.62
N VAL A 42 107.20 -59.90 -99.87
CA VAL A 42 108.29 -58.91 -99.81
C VAL A 42 108.38 -58.39 -98.37
N ALA A 43 109.56 -58.57 -97.78
CA ALA A 43 109.97 -58.06 -96.48
C ALA A 43 110.28 -56.55 -96.58
N THR A 44 109.91 -55.77 -95.56
CA THR A 44 110.80 -54.82 -94.82
C THR A 44 110.00 -53.98 -93.81
N ASP A 45 110.71 -53.60 -92.75
CA ASP A 45 110.46 -52.53 -91.77
C ASP A 45 109.66 -52.87 -90.49
N ILE A 46 110.41 -53.28 -89.46
CA ILE A 46 109.92 -53.75 -88.15
C ILE A 46 109.74 -52.56 -87.17
N ASP A 47 110.43 -51.44 -87.38
CA ASP A 47 110.46 -50.33 -86.41
C ASP A 47 109.20 -49.44 -86.48
N GLU A 48 108.62 -49.24 -87.66
CA GLU A 48 107.38 -48.47 -87.82
C GLU A 48 106.15 -49.23 -87.25
N ARG A 49 106.21 -50.57 -87.24
CA ARG A 49 105.20 -51.42 -86.61
C ARG A 49 105.27 -51.41 -85.08
N LEU A 50 106.48 -51.37 -84.50
CA LEU A 50 106.68 -51.30 -83.05
C LEU A 50 106.15 -49.98 -82.47
N GLY A 51 106.45 -48.84 -83.08
CA GLY A 51 105.96 -47.54 -82.60
C GLY A 51 104.45 -47.37 -82.72
N LYS A 52 103.82 -47.96 -83.75
CA LYS A 52 102.36 -47.97 -83.89
C LYS A 52 101.71 -48.90 -82.87
N PHE A 53 102.32 -50.05 -82.60
CA PHE A 53 101.87 -50.99 -81.59
C PHE A 53 102.00 -50.42 -80.17
N GLU A 54 103.07 -49.68 -79.86
CA GLU A 54 103.23 -49.02 -78.56
C GLU A 54 102.23 -47.88 -78.36
N ASN A 55 101.92 -47.11 -79.40
CA ASN A 55 100.92 -46.04 -79.30
C ASN A 55 99.49 -46.60 -79.18
N ASP A 56 99.18 -47.69 -79.91
CA ASP A 56 97.90 -48.38 -79.78
C ASP A 56 97.79 -49.11 -78.42
N PHE A 57 98.89 -49.65 -77.89
CA PHE A 57 98.94 -50.25 -76.56
C PHE A 57 98.77 -49.20 -75.46
N GLN A 58 99.38 -48.02 -75.61
CA GLN A 58 99.22 -46.92 -74.66
C GLN A 58 97.78 -46.38 -74.66
N LYS A 59 97.16 -46.22 -75.84
CA LYS A 59 95.73 -45.86 -75.93
C LYS A 59 94.83 -46.92 -75.31
N MET A 60 95.13 -48.20 -75.54
CA MET A 60 94.37 -49.30 -74.95
C MET A 60 94.52 -49.30 -73.42
N LYS A 61 95.71 -49.01 -72.90
CA LYS A 61 95.98 -48.87 -71.47
C LYS A 61 95.21 -47.70 -70.85
N ASP A 62 95.25 -46.52 -71.47
CA ASP A 62 94.52 -45.34 -70.98
C ASP A 62 93.00 -45.56 -71.01
N MET A 63 92.47 -46.26 -72.04
CA MET A 63 91.06 -46.66 -72.09
C MET A 63 90.71 -47.68 -71.00
N MET A 64 91.61 -48.63 -70.70
CA MET A 64 91.39 -49.65 -69.68
C MET A 64 91.43 -49.05 -68.27
N ASP A 65 92.33 -48.08 -68.04
CA ASP A 65 92.43 -47.34 -66.78
C ASP A 65 91.19 -46.44 -66.58
N SER A 66 90.73 -45.75 -67.62
CA SER A 66 89.48 -44.97 -67.57
C SER A 66 88.25 -45.85 -67.30
N ALA A 67 88.15 -47.00 -67.98
CA ALA A 67 87.07 -47.97 -67.74
C ALA A 67 87.12 -48.60 -66.34
N ALA A 68 88.31 -48.78 -65.77
CA ALA A 68 88.47 -49.23 -64.39
C ALA A 68 88.00 -48.17 -63.38
N MET A 69 88.36 -46.89 -63.60
CA MET A 69 87.88 -45.79 -62.76
C MET A 69 86.36 -45.60 -62.84
N ASP A 70 85.77 -45.70 -64.04
CA ASP A 70 84.33 -45.64 -64.21
C ASP A 70 83.63 -46.83 -63.54
N LYS A 71 84.20 -48.04 -63.63
CA LYS A 71 83.68 -49.22 -62.90
C LYS A 71 83.68 -48.99 -61.40
N ASP A 72 84.76 -48.47 -60.82
CA ASP A 72 84.84 -48.21 -59.38
C ASP A 72 83.83 -47.15 -58.95
N ARG A 73 83.65 -46.10 -59.75
CA ARG A 73 82.61 -45.09 -59.52
C ARG A 73 81.19 -45.67 -59.58
N TYR A 74 80.89 -46.52 -60.57
CA TYR A 74 79.59 -47.19 -60.66
C TYR A 74 79.35 -48.15 -59.48
N VAL A 75 80.40 -48.79 -58.96
CA VAL A 75 80.30 -49.64 -57.76
C VAL A 75 79.97 -48.81 -56.52
N GLU A 76 80.60 -47.65 -56.33
CA GLU A 76 80.26 -46.74 -55.23
C GLU A 76 78.83 -46.18 -55.34
N GLU A 77 78.41 -45.75 -56.53
CA GLU A 77 77.04 -45.28 -56.77
C GLU A 77 76.01 -46.40 -56.50
N LEU A 78 76.31 -47.63 -56.90
CA LEU A 78 75.47 -48.80 -56.64
C LEU A 78 75.36 -49.12 -55.14
N ASP A 79 76.46 -49.04 -54.40
CA ASP A 79 76.45 -49.30 -52.96
C ASP A 79 75.74 -48.20 -52.16
N LEU A 80 75.84 -46.94 -52.58
CA LEU A 80 75.03 -45.85 -52.02
C LEU A 80 73.53 -46.08 -52.29
N ALA A 81 73.17 -46.47 -53.51
CA ALA A 81 71.79 -46.80 -53.87
C ALA A 81 71.24 -47.97 -53.04
N LYS A 82 72.02 -49.05 -52.84
CA LYS A 82 71.64 -50.19 -51.98
C LYS A 82 71.40 -49.78 -50.53
N ARG A 83 72.26 -48.93 -49.95
CA ARG A 83 72.06 -48.39 -48.60
C ARG A 83 70.77 -47.59 -48.51
N ARG A 84 70.46 -46.80 -49.55
CA ARG A 84 69.22 -46.01 -49.60
C ARG A 84 67.97 -46.89 -49.70
N VAL A 85 68.02 -47.94 -50.51
CA VAL A 85 66.93 -48.95 -50.60
C VAL A 85 66.69 -49.57 -49.24
N THR A 86 67.74 -50.02 -48.55
CA THR A 86 67.64 -50.64 -47.22
C THR A 86 67.02 -49.68 -46.19
N GLN A 87 67.41 -48.40 -46.20
CA GLN A 87 66.79 -47.38 -45.33
C GLN A 87 65.30 -47.15 -45.64
N LEU A 88 64.93 -47.13 -46.91
CA LEU A 88 63.53 -46.94 -47.32
C LEU A 88 62.68 -48.16 -46.98
N GLU A 89 63.23 -49.37 -47.08
CA GLU A 89 62.57 -50.60 -46.65
C GLU A 89 62.34 -50.61 -45.14
N ALA A 90 63.34 -50.22 -44.34
CA ALA A 90 63.19 -50.07 -42.89
C ALA A 90 62.13 -49.01 -42.53
N ARG A 91 62.12 -47.86 -43.21
CA ARG A 91 61.12 -46.81 -42.98
C ARG A 91 59.71 -47.23 -43.39
N LYS A 92 59.59 -48.03 -44.47
CA LYS A 92 58.32 -48.61 -44.90
C LYS A 92 57.79 -49.58 -43.84
N ALA A 93 58.64 -50.43 -43.29
CA ALA A 93 58.25 -51.34 -42.20
C ALA A 93 57.76 -50.57 -40.97
N GLN A 94 58.49 -49.54 -40.53
CA GLN A 94 58.06 -48.71 -39.39
C GLN A 94 56.70 -48.04 -39.63
N LEU A 95 56.49 -47.44 -40.80
CA LEU A 95 55.20 -46.80 -41.14
C LEU A 95 54.05 -47.82 -41.24
N GLN A 96 54.35 -49.07 -41.57
CA GLN A 96 53.36 -50.14 -41.61
C GLN A 96 52.92 -50.51 -40.18
N ASP A 97 53.86 -50.61 -39.25
CA ASP A 97 53.58 -50.86 -37.83
C ASP A 97 52.79 -49.70 -37.20
N ASP A 98 53.21 -48.46 -37.42
CA ASP A 98 52.51 -47.26 -36.93
C ASP A 98 51.05 -47.20 -37.46
N LEU A 99 50.85 -47.59 -38.73
CA LEU A 99 49.53 -47.65 -39.34
C LEU A 99 48.64 -48.73 -38.69
N ASP A 100 49.21 -49.88 -38.36
CA ASP A 100 48.46 -50.96 -37.75
C ASP A 100 48.13 -50.67 -36.27
N ASP A 101 49.00 -49.97 -35.55
CA ASP A 101 48.70 -49.48 -34.19
C ASP A 101 47.60 -48.40 -34.21
N ALA A 102 47.69 -47.42 -35.13
CA ALA A 102 46.64 -46.41 -35.29
C ALA A 102 45.27 -47.03 -35.66
N LYS A 103 45.25 -48.11 -36.45
CA LYS A 103 44.01 -48.87 -36.74
C LYS A 103 43.44 -49.53 -35.50
N ARG A 104 44.28 -50.10 -34.62
CA ARG A 104 43.81 -50.73 -33.38
C ARG A 104 43.22 -49.69 -32.43
N GLU A 105 43.86 -48.54 -32.27
CA GLU A 105 43.33 -47.43 -31.48
C GLU A 105 42.00 -46.93 -32.02
N LEU A 106 41.89 -46.74 -33.34
CA LEU A 106 40.65 -46.31 -33.98
C LEU A 106 39.51 -47.31 -33.75
N GLN A 107 39.81 -48.62 -33.83
CA GLN A 107 38.82 -49.67 -33.53
C GLN A 107 38.39 -49.65 -32.06
N GLY A 108 39.33 -49.39 -31.13
CA GLY A 108 39.04 -49.21 -29.70
C GLY A 108 38.09 -48.03 -29.46
N ALA A 109 38.45 -46.86 -29.96
CA ALA A 109 37.63 -45.65 -29.86
C ALA A 109 36.25 -45.82 -30.49
N THR A 110 36.15 -46.53 -31.61
CA THR A 110 34.86 -46.80 -32.27
C THR A 110 33.94 -47.66 -31.39
N ARG A 111 34.48 -48.68 -30.71
CA ARG A 111 33.70 -49.51 -29.77
C ARG A 111 33.24 -48.72 -28.55
N GLU A 112 34.09 -47.86 -28.01
CA GLU A 112 33.77 -47.00 -26.88
C GLU A 112 32.66 -46.00 -27.23
N ILE A 113 32.74 -45.37 -28.40
CA ILE A 113 31.68 -44.49 -28.91
C ILE A 113 30.36 -45.25 -29.06
N GLN A 114 30.38 -46.49 -29.54
CA GLN A 114 29.16 -47.29 -29.67
C GLN A 114 28.56 -47.60 -28.30
N TYR A 115 29.38 -48.01 -27.34
CA TYR A 115 28.93 -48.27 -25.96
C TYR A 115 28.30 -47.03 -25.31
N LEU A 116 28.95 -45.87 -25.44
CA LEU A 116 28.43 -44.60 -24.90
C LEU A 116 27.12 -44.17 -25.58
N LYS A 117 26.96 -44.42 -26.88
CA LYS A 117 25.69 -44.17 -27.59
C LYS A 117 24.57 -45.03 -27.03
N ASP A 118 24.82 -46.33 -26.85
CA ASP A 118 23.82 -47.27 -26.33
C ASP A 118 23.44 -46.91 -24.88
N ASP A 119 24.39 -46.47 -24.04
CA ASP A 119 24.12 -46.03 -22.68
C ASP A 119 23.29 -44.73 -22.64
N VAL A 120 23.61 -43.74 -23.48
CA VAL A 120 22.82 -42.50 -23.60
C VAL A 120 21.39 -42.79 -24.06
N GLU A 121 21.20 -43.69 -25.04
CA GLU A 121 19.86 -44.09 -25.48
C GLU A 121 19.08 -44.78 -24.36
N LYS A 122 19.74 -45.61 -23.55
CA LYS A 122 19.11 -46.26 -22.40
C LYS A 122 18.70 -45.25 -21.33
N GLN A 123 19.57 -44.30 -20.99
CA GLN A 123 19.24 -43.23 -20.04
C GLN A 123 18.08 -42.39 -20.54
N LYS A 124 18.08 -42.04 -21.84
CA LYS A 124 17.00 -41.26 -22.44
C LYS A 124 15.64 -41.97 -22.30
N ARG A 125 15.58 -43.27 -22.57
CA ARG A 125 14.34 -44.06 -22.39
C ARG A 125 13.86 -44.06 -20.94
N ASN A 126 14.77 -44.24 -19.98
CA ASN A 126 14.40 -44.18 -18.56
C ASN A 126 13.82 -42.81 -18.17
N TYR A 127 14.43 -41.71 -18.64
CA TYR A 127 13.89 -40.37 -18.39
C TYR A 127 12.54 -40.14 -19.06
N GLU A 128 12.31 -40.68 -20.26
CA GLU A 128 11.00 -40.60 -20.94
C GLU A 128 9.93 -41.36 -20.15
N ASP A 129 10.24 -42.57 -19.67
CA ASP A 129 9.33 -43.37 -18.83
C ASP A 129 9.00 -42.68 -17.49
N ASP A 130 10.00 -42.09 -16.83
CA ASP A 130 9.82 -41.34 -15.58
C ASP A 130 8.96 -40.08 -15.78
N CYS A 131 9.18 -39.36 -16.88
CA CYS A 131 8.35 -38.20 -17.25
C CYS A 131 6.90 -38.60 -17.49
N GLU A 132 6.65 -39.72 -18.18
CA GLU A 132 5.30 -40.23 -18.39
C GLU A 132 4.63 -40.62 -17.08
N LEU A 133 5.35 -41.29 -16.19
CA LEU A 133 4.83 -41.69 -14.88
C LEU A 133 4.47 -40.46 -14.03
N LEU A 134 5.34 -39.45 -14.02
CA LEU A 134 5.11 -38.21 -13.28
C LEU A 134 3.92 -37.43 -13.84
N ASN A 135 3.79 -37.32 -15.17
CA ASN A 135 2.63 -36.70 -15.80
C ASN A 135 1.33 -37.42 -15.45
N ARG A 136 1.30 -38.76 -15.52
CA ARG A 136 0.11 -39.54 -15.13
C ARG A 136 -0.26 -39.34 -13.66
N LYS A 137 0.73 -39.18 -12.77
CA LYS A 137 0.49 -38.89 -11.36
C LYS A 137 -0.10 -37.49 -11.18
N HIS A 138 0.49 -36.49 -11.83
CA HIS A 138 0.04 -35.11 -11.75
C HIS A 138 -1.38 -34.93 -12.32
N THR A 139 -1.72 -35.59 -13.43
CA THR A 139 -3.09 -35.58 -13.97
C THR A 139 -4.10 -36.15 -12.98
N ARG A 140 -3.76 -37.24 -12.28
CA ARG A 140 -4.65 -37.81 -11.25
C ARG A 140 -4.83 -36.90 -10.03
N GLU A 141 -3.76 -36.22 -9.61
CA GLU A 141 -3.83 -35.24 -8.51
C GLU A 141 -4.72 -34.05 -8.90
N LEU A 142 -4.57 -33.53 -10.13
CA LEU A 142 -5.43 -32.49 -10.68
C LEU A 142 -6.90 -32.91 -10.77
N ASP A 143 -7.18 -34.13 -11.24
CA ASP A 143 -8.55 -34.64 -11.35
C ASP A 143 -9.22 -34.77 -9.96
N GLU A 144 -8.48 -35.20 -8.95
CA GLU A 144 -8.99 -35.29 -7.57
C GLU A 144 -9.20 -33.90 -6.94
N GLU A 145 -8.29 -32.96 -7.18
CA GLU A 145 -8.42 -31.58 -6.71
C GLU A 145 -9.62 -30.88 -7.36
N HIS A 146 -9.82 -31.06 -8.68
CA HIS A 146 -11.00 -30.58 -9.39
C HIS A 146 -12.30 -31.18 -8.84
N ARG A 147 -12.29 -32.47 -8.47
CA ARG A 147 -13.45 -33.13 -7.85
C ARG A 147 -13.79 -32.51 -6.50
N LEU A 148 -12.79 -32.27 -5.66
CA LEU A 148 -12.98 -31.64 -4.34
C LEU A 148 -13.50 -30.21 -4.46
N LEU A 149 -12.91 -29.40 -5.36
CA LEU A 149 -13.37 -28.05 -5.67
C LEU A 149 -14.81 -28.02 -6.16
N SER A 150 -15.22 -29.00 -6.99
CA SER A 150 -16.60 -29.10 -7.46
C SER A 150 -17.57 -29.37 -6.29
N MET A 151 -17.22 -30.28 -5.38
CA MET A 151 -18.04 -30.58 -4.19
C MET A 151 -18.14 -29.38 -3.23
N GLU A 152 -17.05 -28.63 -3.07
CA GLU A 152 -17.02 -27.45 -2.20
C GLU A 152 -17.83 -26.30 -2.80
N ARG A 153 -17.78 -26.12 -4.12
CA ARG A 153 -18.60 -25.15 -4.84
C ARG A 153 -20.09 -25.45 -4.73
N GLU A 154 -20.48 -26.72 -4.79
CA GLU A 154 -21.87 -27.16 -4.59
C GLU A 154 -22.34 -26.86 -3.16
N LYS A 155 -21.52 -27.18 -2.13
CA LYS A 155 -21.80 -26.82 -0.74
C LYS A 155 -21.95 -25.32 -0.52
N HIS A 156 -21.09 -24.51 -1.14
CA HIS A 156 -21.19 -23.05 -1.05
C HIS A 156 -22.46 -22.52 -1.72
N GLN A 157 -22.88 -23.09 -2.85
CA GLN A 157 -24.14 -22.72 -3.49
C GLN A 157 -25.35 -23.09 -2.63
N ASP A 158 -25.34 -24.25 -1.99
CA ASP A 158 -26.40 -24.65 -1.06
C ASP A 158 -26.46 -23.74 0.17
N LEU A 159 -25.30 -23.35 0.72
CA LEU A 159 -25.23 -22.44 1.86
C LEU A 159 -25.72 -21.04 1.51
N LEU A 160 -25.35 -20.52 0.33
CA LEU A 160 -25.85 -19.25 -0.20
C LEU A 160 -27.37 -19.28 -0.35
N ARG A 161 -27.94 -20.37 -0.90
CA ARG A 161 -29.39 -20.51 -1.03
C ARG A 161 -30.09 -20.52 0.33
N GLN A 162 -29.53 -21.22 1.32
CA GLN A 162 -30.06 -21.23 2.68
C GLN A 162 -29.99 -19.85 3.35
N PHE A 163 -28.91 -19.11 3.11
CA PHE A 163 -28.73 -17.75 3.61
C PHE A 163 -29.75 -16.79 2.98
N GLU A 164 -29.91 -16.81 1.65
CA GLU A 164 -30.90 -16.01 0.93
C GLU A 164 -32.33 -16.30 1.41
N GLU A 165 -32.68 -17.57 1.63
CA GLU A 165 -33.98 -17.95 2.18
C GLU A 165 -34.21 -17.45 3.61
N LYS A 166 -33.14 -17.38 4.43
CA LYS A 166 -33.22 -16.92 5.81
C LYS A 166 -33.34 -15.40 5.88
N CYS A 167 -32.50 -14.67 5.15
CA CYS A 167 -32.57 -13.21 5.04
C CYS A 167 -33.90 -12.76 4.43
N GLY A 168 -34.42 -13.48 3.42
CA GLY A 168 -35.74 -13.18 2.86
C GLY A 168 -36.87 -13.30 3.90
N ARG A 169 -36.85 -14.37 4.71
CA ARG A 169 -37.84 -14.57 5.79
C ARG A 169 -37.73 -13.52 6.90
N GLU A 170 -36.51 -13.14 7.28
CA GLU A 170 -36.29 -12.11 8.30
C GLU A 170 -36.70 -10.71 7.82
N ALA A 171 -36.40 -10.37 6.56
CA ALA A 171 -36.84 -9.12 5.94
C ALA A 171 -38.37 -9.04 5.81
N ASP A 172 -39.03 -10.12 5.41
CA ASP A 172 -40.49 -10.18 5.34
C ASP A 172 -41.14 -10.05 6.73
N ALA A 173 -40.56 -10.67 7.76
CA ALA A 173 -41.04 -10.56 9.14
C ALA A 173 -40.89 -9.13 9.70
N GLN A 174 -39.75 -8.47 9.47
CA GLN A 174 -39.53 -7.08 9.86
C GLN A 174 -40.48 -6.12 9.14
N ARG A 175 -40.70 -6.36 7.84
CA ARG A 175 -41.66 -5.57 7.05
C ARG A 175 -43.09 -5.72 7.58
N GLU A 176 -43.52 -6.94 7.91
CA GLU A 176 -44.84 -7.17 8.50
C GLU A 176 -44.98 -6.50 9.87
N GLN A 177 -43.93 -6.51 10.70
CA GLN A 177 -43.92 -5.81 11.98
C GLN A 177 -44.04 -4.29 11.79
N LEU A 178 -43.26 -3.69 10.89
CA LEU A 178 -43.31 -2.26 10.59
C LEU A 178 -44.68 -1.85 10.02
N GLU A 179 -45.29 -2.68 9.17
CA GLU A 179 -46.63 -2.43 8.64
C GLU A 179 -47.70 -2.45 9.75
N ARG A 180 -47.58 -3.35 10.74
CA ARG A 180 -48.46 -3.37 11.93
C ARG A 180 -48.27 -2.13 12.80
N GLU A 181 -47.04 -1.74 13.09
CA GLU A 181 -46.73 -0.54 13.88
C GLU A 181 -47.25 0.73 13.20
N LEU A 182 -47.07 0.83 11.88
CA LEU A 182 -47.53 1.97 11.09
C LEU A 182 -49.07 2.04 11.05
N THR A 183 -49.75 0.90 11.06
CA THR A 183 -51.21 0.81 11.16
C THR A 183 -51.70 1.24 12.55
N ASP A 184 -51.03 0.81 13.63
CA ASP A 184 -51.36 1.25 15.00
C ASP A 184 -51.17 2.76 15.16
N GLN A 185 -50.05 3.32 14.68
CA GLN A 185 -49.80 4.76 14.71
C GLN A 185 -50.84 5.56 13.92
N ARG A 186 -51.25 5.08 12.74
CA ARG A 186 -52.34 5.70 11.97
C ARG A 186 -53.66 5.70 12.75
N SER A 187 -53.98 4.61 13.45
CA SER A 187 -55.20 4.51 14.26
C SER A 187 -55.16 5.47 15.47
N ARG A 188 -54.01 5.64 16.12
CA ARG A 188 -53.80 6.61 17.21
C ARG A 188 -53.95 8.03 16.71
N ILE A 189 -53.32 8.39 15.59
CA ILE A 189 -53.44 9.72 14.98
C ILE A 189 -54.91 10.00 14.63
N SER A 190 -55.63 9.04 14.07
CA SER A 190 -57.06 9.19 13.77
C SER A 190 -57.89 9.46 15.03
N SER A 191 -57.63 8.72 16.11
CA SER A 191 -58.33 8.89 17.39
C SER A 191 -58.04 10.26 18.02
N LEU A 192 -56.78 10.68 18.04
CA LEU A 192 -56.37 12.01 18.51
C LEU A 192 -56.96 13.15 17.68
N ARG A 193 -57.04 12.98 16.36
CA ARG A 193 -57.70 13.95 15.48
C ARG A 193 -59.18 14.08 15.82
N GLN A 194 -59.88 12.96 16.01
CA GLN A 194 -61.29 12.97 16.39
C GLN A 194 -61.53 13.62 17.75
N GLU A 195 -60.67 13.35 18.73
CA GLU A 195 -60.73 14.00 20.05
C GLU A 195 -60.55 15.52 19.94
N LYS A 196 -59.58 15.98 19.14
CA LYS A 196 -59.35 17.41 18.92
C LYS A 196 -60.48 18.08 18.13
N GLU A 197 -61.08 17.38 17.18
CA GLU A 197 -62.26 17.86 16.45
C GLU A 197 -63.44 18.10 17.41
N LEU A 198 -63.69 17.16 18.33
CA LEU A 198 -64.74 17.29 19.35
C LEU A 198 -64.45 18.44 20.33
N GLU A 199 -63.19 18.63 20.72
CA GLU A 199 -62.78 19.75 21.59
C GLU A 199 -63.02 21.11 20.90
N VAL A 200 -62.68 21.22 19.62
CA VAL A 200 -62.96 22.43 18.81
C VAL A 200 -64.46 22.68 18.68
N GLN A 201 -65.26 21.64 18.45
CA GLN A 201 -66.72 21.77 18.40
C GLN A 201 -67.30 22.27 19.73
N ARG A 202 -66.82 21.73 20.86
CA ARG A 202 -67.23 22.18 22.20
C ARG A 202 -66.90 23.65 22.44
N LEU A 203 -65.69 24.08 22.10
CA LEU A 203 -65.26 25.47 22.24
C LEU A 203 -66.08 26.42 21.36
N ASN A 204 -66.41 26.00 20.13
CA ASN A 204 -67.28 26.78 19.24
C ASN A 204 -68.70 26.94 19.80
N LEU A 205 -69.24 25.88 20.42
CA LEU A 205 -70.56 25.96 21.07
C LEU A 205 -70.56 26.95 22.24
N GLN A 206 -69.52 26.90 23.08
CA GLN A 206 -69.35 27.85 24.19
C GLN A 206 -69.20 29.29 23.70
N LEU A 207 -68.49 29.51 22.59
CA LEU A 207 -68.38 30.81 21.94
C LEU A 207 -69.73 31.32 21.44
N GLN A 208 -70.54 30.46 20.81
CA GLN A 208 -71.89 30.82 20.36
C GLN A 208 -72.82 31.18 21.51
N GLU A 209 -72.82 30.41 22.59
CA GLU A 209 -73.59 30.72 23.80
C GLU A 209 -73.20 32.09 24.37
N ARG A 210 -71.90 32.37 24.43
CA ARG A 210 -71.39 33.64 24.96
C ARG A 210 -71.72 34.83 24.06
N GLN A 211 -71.69 34.63 22.75
CA GLN A 211 -72.15 35.64 21.78
C GLN A 211 -73.65 35.91 21.91
N LEU A 212 -74.46 34.87 22.19
CA LEU A 212 -75.91 35.04 22.40
C LEU A 212 -76.19 35.81 23.70
N GLN A 213 -75.47 35.48 24.79
CA GLN A 213 -75.57 36.22 26.05
C GLN A 213 -75.21 37.70 25.87
N LEU A 214 -74.15 38.00 25.11
CA LEU A 214 -73.78 39.37 24.76
C LEU A 214 -74.88 40.10 23.97
N LYS A 215 -75.47 39.45 22.97
CA LYS A 215 -76.59 40.03 22.20
C LYS A 215 -77.81 40.33 23.07
N ASN A 216 -78.17 39.42 23.97
CA ASN A 216 -79.29 39.64 24.88
C ASN A 216 -79.01 40.79 25.84
N ALA A 217 -77.78 40.89 26.37
CA ALA A 217 -77.37 41.99 27.22
C ALA A 217 -77.41 43.34 26.47
N ASP A 218 -76.96 43.38 25.21
CA ASP A 218 -77.05 44.57 24.36
C ASP A 218 -78.51 44.98 24.08
N GLU A 219 -79.41 44.00 23.93
CA GLU A 219 -80.84 44.25 23.68
C GLU A 219 -81.55 44.75 24.95
N GLU A 220 -81.20 44.24 26.13
CA GLU A 220 -81.64 44.79 27.42
C GLU A 220 -81.12 46.21 27.62
N LEU A 221 -79.86 46.46 27.26
CA LEU A 221 -79.26 47.80 27.33
C LEU A 221 -80.00 48.79 26.41
N ARG A 222 -80.37 48.37 25.20
CA ARG A 222 -81.18 49.18 24.28
C ARG A 222 -82.55 49.50 24.86
N LYS A 223 -83.26 48.49 25.40
CA LYS A 223 -84.57 48.72 26.05
C LYS A 223 -84.47 49.68 27.23
N ALA A 224 -83.41 49.58 28.03
CA ALA A 224 -83.16 50.51 29.12
C ALA A 224 -82.89 51.93 28.61
N ASN A 225 -82.13 52.08 27.51
CA ASN A 225 -81.89 53.38 26.87
C ASN A 225 -83.17 53.99 26.27
N ASP A 226 -84.01 53.19 25.60
CA ASP A 226 -85.30 53.66 25.08
C ASP A 226 -86.23 54.12 26.22
N GLN A 227 -86.23 53.41 27.35
CA GLN A 227 -86.94 53.83 28.56
C GLN A 227 -86.38 55.13 29.15
N ILE A 228 -85.06 55.33 29.06
CA ILE A 228 -84.43 56.59 29.47
C ILE A 228 -84.89 57.73 28.56
N GLU A 229 -84.89 57.56 27.23
CA GLU A 229 -85.40 58.58 26.30
C GLU A 229 -86.89 58.89 26.53
N ASP A 230 -87.72 57.88 26.78
CA ASP A 230 -89.14 58.07 27.14
C ASP A 230 -89.28 58.85 28.46
N HIS A 231 -88.47 58.52 29.46
CA HIS A 231 -88.42 59.27 30.72
C HIS A 231 -87.91 60.69 30.51
N GLU A 232 -86.97 60.94 29.61
CA GLU A 232 -86.53 62.28 29.24
C GLU A 232 -87.66 63.09 28.59
N HIS A 233 -88.43 62.50 27.69
CA HIS A 233 -89.62 63.13 27.11
C HIS A 233 -90.71 63.41 28.15
N ILE A 234 -90.90 62.51 29.14
CA ILE A 234 -91.78 62.73 30.28
C ILE A 234 -91.26 63.85 31.17
N ILE A 235 -89.95 63.91 31.43
CA ILE A 235 -89.30 64.99 32.19
C ILE A 235 -89.48 66.33 31.47
N ILE A 236 -89.34 66.39 30.14
CA ILE A 236 -89.59 67.62 29.38
C ILE A 236 -91.06 68.07 29.52
N ARG A 237 -92.02 67.13 29.44
CA ARG A 237 -93.45 67.40 29.63
C ARG A 237 -93.78 67.82 31.07
N LEU A 238 -93.17 67.16 32.05
CA LEU A 238 -93.29 67.50 33.47
C LEU A 238 -92.63 68.84 33.77
N ASN A 239 -91.50 69.18 33.16
CA ASN A 239 -90.84 70.48 33.29
C ASN A 239 -91.69 71.61 32.67
N ALA A 240 -92.39 71.36 31.56
CA ALA A 240 -93.39 72.29 31.05
C ALA A 240 -94.58 72.47 32.02
N LYS A 241 -94.99 71.39 32.70
CA LYS A 241 -96.02 71.41 33.75
C LYS A 241 -95.54 72.09 35.03
N VAL A 242 -94.29 71.89 35.41
CA VAL A 242 -93.60 72.52 36.53
C VAL A 242 -93.48 74.00 36.25
N LYS A 243 -93.13 74.43 35.04
CA LYS A 243 -93.13 75.85 34.66
C LYS A 243 -94.52 76.51 34.77
N GLN A 244 -95.56 75.77 34.38
CA GLN A 244 -96.96 76.17 34.55
C GLN A 244 -97.41 76.18 36.04
N LEU A 245 -96.84 75.30 36.85
CA LEU A 245 -97.08 75.23 38.30
C LEU A 245 -96.20 76.22 39.10
N GLU A 246 -95.04 76.62 38.60
CA GLU A 246 -94.13 77.64 39.14
C GLU A 246 -94.76 79.05 38.98
N GLU A 247 -95.49 79.28 37.89
CA GLU A 247 -96.33 80.46 37.73
C GLU A 247 -97.49 80.49 38.75
N ASN A 248 -98.05 79.32 39.09
CA ASN A 248 -99.08 79.18 40.14
C ASN A 248 -98.49 79.17 41.57
N ALA A 249 -97.27 78.68 41.76
CA ALA A 249 -96.57 78.57 43.06
C ALA A 249 -95.92 79.90 43.47
N ARG A 250 -95.64 80.80 42.52
CA ARG A 250 -95.34 82.21 42.78
C ARG A 250 -96.44 82.94 43.57
N SER A 251 -97.65 82.37 43.63
CA SER A 251 -98.78 82.88 44.43
C SER A 251 -98.92 82.23 45.81
N LEU A 252 -98.13 81.19 46.16
CA LEU A 252 -98.36 80.37 47.37
C LEU A 252 -97.12 80.03 48.22
N GLU A 253 -95.90 80.37 47.79
CA GLU A 253 -94.68 80.29 48.60
C GLU A 253 -94.45 81.56 49.45
N GLU A 254 -95.47 81.98 50.20
CA GLU A 254 -95.33 82.81 51.41
C GLU A 254 -95.47 81.97 52.70
N ALA A 255 -95.58 80.63 52.58
CA ALA A 255 -95.76 79.75 53.73
C ALA A 255 -94.97 78.44 53.60
N TYR A 256 -93.81 78.41 54.28
CA TYR A 256 -93.29 77.25 55.02
C TYR A 256 -92.94 76.00 54.17
N GLY A 257 -91.70 75.74 53.78
CA GLY A 257 -90.47 75.94 54.54
C GLY A 257 -90.30 74.89 55.64
N SER A 258 -90.36 73.59 55.30
CA SER A 258 -89.76 72.47 56.08
C SER A 258 -89.93 71.11 55.38
N SER A 259 -89.04 70.75 54.44
CA SER A 259 -88.61 69.35 54.20
C SER A 259 -87.47 69.26 53.18
N GLU A 260 -86.39 70.01 53.41
CA GLU A 260 -85.21 70.11 52.51
C GLU A 260 -84.05 69.23 52.99
N ASN A 261 -84.31 68.02 53.51
CA ASN A 261 -83.24 67.19 54.11
C ASN A 261 -83.27 65.69 53.74
N ARG A 262 -84.01 65.27 52.69
CA ARG A 262 -84.04 63.84 52.28
C ARG A 262 -83.58 63.53 50.84
N LYS A 263 -83.56 64.51 49.93
CA LYS A 263 -83.23 64.24 48.51
C LYS A 263 -81.75 64.41 48.15
N ASP A 264 -81.02 65.28 48.85
CA ASP A 264 -79.57 65.47 48.59
C ASP A 264 -78.69 64.30 49.08
N HIS A 265 -79.18 63.48 50.02
CA HIS A 265 -78.42 62.32 50.52
C HIS A 265 -78.44 61.14 49.54
N GLN A 266 -79.59 60.82 48.93
CA GLN A 266 -79.71 59.66 48.04
C GLN A 266 -79.02 59.86 46.68
N ILE A 267 -78.99 61.10 46.16
CA ILE A 267 -78.33 61.42 44.89
C ILE A 267 -76.80 61.47 45.06
N GLY A 268 -76.32 61.94 46.21
CA GLY A 268 -74.89 61.94 46.55
C GLY A 268 -74.31 60.53 46.73
N ASP A 269 -75.06 59.61 47.33
CA ASP A 269 -74.60 58.25 47.59
C ASP A 269 -74.51 57.40 46.31
N MET A 270 -75.50 57.51 45.41
CA MET A 270 -75.51 56.77 44.15
C MET A 270 -74.42 57.25 43.17
N SER A 271 -74.17 58.57 43.11
CA SER A 271 -73.10 59.13 42.29
C SER A 271 -71.71 58.74 42.78
N ARG A 272 -71.53 58.59 44.11
CA ARG A 272 -70.29 58.08 44.70
C ARG A 272 -70.02 56.62 44.34
N GLN A 273 -71.04 55.76 44.32
CA GLN A 273 -70.87 54.34 44.01
C GLN A 273 -70.47 54.10 42.55
N LEU A 274 -71.03 54.86 41.60
CA LEU A 274 -70.67 54.78 40.18
C LEU A 274 -69.25 55.29 39.89
N GLN A 275 -68.85 56.42 40.50
CA GLN A 275 -67.48 56.91 40.36
C GLN A 275 -66.44 55.95 40.95
N GLU A 276 -66.75 55.27 42.06
CA GLU A 276 -65.86 54.30 42.69
C GLU A 276 -65.67 53.04 41.83
N LEU A 277 -66.73 52.53 41.19
CA LEU A 277 -66.65 51.37 40.30
C LEU A 277 -65.86 51.66 39.01
N ALA A 278 -66.09 52.81 38.37
CA ALA A 278 -65.32 53.23 37.20
C ALA A 278 -63.83 53.38 37.53
N ARG A 279 -63.52 53.98 38.70
CA ARG A 279 -62.15 54.14 39.18
C ARG A 279 -61.46 52.80 39.47
N ARG A 280 -62.19 51.77 39.95
CA ARG A 280 -61.65 50.42 40.14
C ARG A 280 -61.37 49.69 38.83
N ALA A 281 -62.20 49.86 37.81
CA ALA A 281 -61.99 49.27 36.49
C ALA A 281 -60.73 49.85 35.82
N GLU A 282 -60.57 51.17 35.81
CA GLU A 282 -59.35 51.81 35.29
C GLU A 282 -58.09 51.40 36.08
N ALA A 283 -58.19 51.25 37.40
CA ALA A 283 -57.07 50.81 38.22
C ALA A 283 -56.67 49.35 37.91
N ALA A 284 -57.64 48.46 37.66
CA ALA A 284 -57.39 47.07 37.30
C ALA A 284 -56.72 46.91 35.93
N GLU A 285 -57.14 47.72 34.94
CA GLU A 285 -56.54 47.70 33.60
C GLU A 285 -55.10 48.21 33.62
N ARG A 286 -54.83 49.32 34.33
CA ARG A 286 -53.45 49.80 34.54
C ARG A 286 -52.57 48.78 35.25
N ALA A 287 -53.10 48.08 36.26
CA ALA A 287 -52.37 47.04 36.97
C ALA A 287 -52.03 45.83 36.07
N ALA A 288 -52.93 45.45 35.15
CA ALA A 288 -52.68 44.37 34.19
C ALA A 288 -51.59 44.73 33.17
N ASP A 289 -51.60 45.96 32.66
CA ASP A 289 -50.56 46.47 31.75
C ASP A 289 -49.18 46.59 32.43
N GLU A 290 -49.15 47.03 33.69
CA GLU A 290 -47.93 47.05 34.50
C GLU A 290 -47.38 45.64 34.76
N ALA A 291 -48.25 44.68 35.09
CA ALA A 291 -47.86 43.28 35.27
C ALA A 291 -47.29 42.66 33.98
N LYS A 292 -47.89 42.97 32.82
CA LYS A 292 -47.41 42.49 31.51
C LYS A 292 -46.06 43.10 31.13
N LYS A 293 -45.85 44.40 31.39
CA LYS A 293 -44.54 45.05 31.22
C LYS A 293 -43.48 44.46 32.15
N ALA A 294 -43.81 44.21 33.41
CA ALA A 294 -42.90 43.61 34.38
C ALA A 294 -42.49 42.18 33.97
N ALA A 295 -43.44 41.36 33.51
CA ALA A 295 -43.16 40.01 33.01
C ALA A 295 -42.25 40.03 31.78
N LYS A 296 -42.52 40.91 30.80
CA LYS A 296 -41.68 41.06 29.60
C LYS A 296 -40.24 41.45 29.97
N LYS A 297 -40.07 42.44 30.85
CA LYS A 297 -38.75 42.90 31.31
C LYS A 297 -37.97 41.79 32.02
N THR A 298 -38.66 40.94 32.78
CA THR A 298 -38.05 39.80 33.48
C THR A 298 -37.56 38.73 32.51
N ILE A 299 -38.34 38.42 31.46
CA ILE A 299 -37.94 37.48 30.40
C ILE A 299 -36.76 38.02 29.60
N GLU A 300 -36.77 39.31 29.25
CA GLU A 300 -35.66 39.95 28.52
C GLU A 300 -34.36 39.91 29.33
N ALA A 301 -34.41 40.25 30.62
CA ALA A 301 -33.25 40.14 31.51
C ALA A 301 -32.75 38.69 31.63
N SER A 302 -33.64 37.72 31.80
CA SER A 302 -33.26 36.30 31.88
C SER A 302 -32.62 35.78 30.59
N ASN A 303 -33.06 36.24 29.42
CA ASN A 303 -32.47 35.89 28.12
C ASN A 303 -31.08 36.50 27.96
N GLU A 304 -30.88 37.74 28.41
CA GLU A 304 -29.60 38.42 28.40
C GLU A 304 -28.59 37.72 29.33
N ASP A 305 -29.02 37.34 30.54
CA ASP A 305 -28.23 36.53 31.47
C ASP A 305 -27.84 35.16 30.87
N PHE A 306 -28.77 34.51 30.17
CA PHE A 306 -28.50 33.22 29.52
C PHE A 306 -27.49 33.33 28.38
N GLU A 307 -27.58 34.36 27.54
CA GLU A 307 -26.60 34.59 26.48
C GLU A 307 -25.23 34.98 27.04
N ASN A 308 -25.19 35.79 28.11
CA ASN A 308 -23.95 36.10 28.82
C ASN A 308 -23.30 34.83 29.39
N PHE A 309 -24.09 33.96 30.03
CA PHE A 309 -23.62 32.68 30.57
C PHE A 309 -23.09 31.75 29.47
N LYS A 310 -23.80 31.67 28.34
CA LYS A 310 -23.38 30.90 27.16
C LYS A 310 -22.08 31.41 26.56
N GLN A 311 -21.88 32.72 26.50
CA GLN A 311 -20.60 33.31 26.06
C GLN A 311 -19.48 33.00 27.04
N GLU A 312 -19.73 33.10 28.34
CA GLU A 312 -18.74 32.76 29.36
C GLU A 312 -18.32 31.28 29.25
N LEU A 313 -19.27 30.36 29.06
CA LEU A 313 -19.01 28.95 28.84
C LEU A 313 -18.17 28.70 27.57
N LYS A 314 -18.45 29.40 26.47
CA LYS A 314 -17.63 29.31 25.24
C LYS A 314 -16.20 29.76 25.46
N VAL A 315 -15.99 30.84 26.21
CA VAL A 315 -14.64 31.33 26.56
C VAL A 315 -13.91 30.33 27.45
N LYS A 316 -14.58 29.77 28.47
CA LYS A 316 -14.01 28.73 29.33
C LYS A 316 -13.63 27.49 28.54
N LEU A 317 -14.53 27.00 27.68
CA LEU A 317 -14.27 25.85 26.80
C LEU A 317 -13.05 26.08 25.90
N GLY A 318 -12.91 27.28 25.32
CA GLY A 318 -11.73 27.64 24.52
C GLY A 318 -10.41 27.62 25.32
N ARG A 319 -10.43 28.07 26.59
CA ARG A 319 -9.26 28.02 27.48
C ARG A 319 -8.90 26.59 27.87
N GLU A 320 -9.89 25.76 28.17
CA GLU A 320 -9.66 24.35 28.52
C GLU A 320 -9.14 23.54 27.33
N GLU A 321 -9.63 23.79 26.10
CA GLU A 321 -9.06 23.18 24.89
C GLU A 321 -7.59 23.57 24.68
N GLU A 322 -7.23 24.82 25.00
CA GLU A 322 -5.84 25.28 24.87
C GLU A 322 -4.92 24.67 25.94
N LYS A 323 -5.44 24.45 27.16
CA LYS A 323 -4.74 23.69 28.20
C LYS A 323 -4.60 22.21 27.82
N ARG A 324 -5.67 21.58 27.34
CA ARG A 324 -5.67 20.20 26.84
C ARG A 324 -4.59 20.04 25.79
N HIS A 325 -4.52 20.94 24.81
CA HIS A 325 -3.49 20.92 23.77
C HIS A 325 -2.06 21.00 24.34
N LYS A 326 -1.79 21.90 25.30
CA LYS A 326 -0.47 22.02 25.94
C LYS A 326 -0.08 20.79 26.75
N LEU A 327 -1.00 20.25 27.55
CA LEU A 327 -0.77 19.04 28.34
C LEU A 327 -0.56 17.83 27.44
N PHE A 328 -1.38 17.72 26.39
CA PHE A 328 -1.27 16.68 25.39
C PHE A 328 0.08 16.72 24.67
N GLU A 329 0.56 17.91 24.29
CA GLU A 329 1.88 18.10 23.70
C GLU A 329 2.99 17.63 24.65
N GLN A 330 2.95 18.03 25.92
CA GLN A 330 3.92 17.59 26.92
C GLN A 330 3.95 16.06 27.07
N VAL A 331 2.78 15.40 27.11
CA VAL A 331 2.70 13.94 27.19
C VAL A 331 3.33 13.29 25.96
N GLN A 332 3.05 13.79 24.75
CA GLN A 332 3.62 13.22 23.53
C GLN A 332 5.13 13.45 23.44
N ASP A 333 5.63 14.60 23.86
CA ASP A 333 7.07 14.91 23.82
C ASP A 333 7.85 14.04 24.84
N LEU A 334 7.23 13.70 25.98
CA LEU A 334 7.79 12.76 26.95
C LEU A 334 7.87 11.31 26.43
N LYS A 335 6.91 10.90 25.58
CA LYS A 335 6.94 9.58 24.92
C LYS A 335 8.07 9.44 23.89
N GLY A 336 8.62 10.57 23.42
CA GLY A 336 9.69 10.63 22.44
C GLY A 336 9.18 10.64 20.99
N ASN A 337 10.07 11.04 20.09
CA ASN A 337 9.73 11.30 18.69
C ASN A 337 9.63 10.06 17.82
N ILE A 338 10.39 8.99 18.11
CA ILE A 338 10.29 7.71 17.40
C ILE A 338 9.83 6.64 18.37
N ARG A 339 8.60 6.18 18.18
CA ARG A 339 7.94 5.14 18.95
C ARG A 339 7.94 3.85 18.13
N VAL A 340 8.07 2.71 18.80
CA VAL A 340 8.09 1.40 18.15
C VAL A 340 7.12 0.49 18.89
N MET A 341 6.18 -0.09 18.16
CA MET A 341 5.22 -1.07 18.66
C MET A 341 5.30 -2.34 17.80
N CYS A 342 5.14 -3.51 18.41
CA CYS A 342 5.13 -4.78 17.70
C CYS A 342 3.70 -5.30 17.62
N ARG A 343 3.31 -5.85 16.46
CA ARG A 343 2.05 -6.55 16.31
C ARG A 343 2.27 -7.93 15.69
N ILE A 344 1.74 -8.94 16.36
CA ILE A 344 1.79 -10.33 15.93
C ILE A 344 0.41 -10.64 15.32
N ARG A 345 0.38 -11.08 14.06
CA ARG A 345 -0.89 -11.45 13.44
C ARG A 345 -1.44 -12.78 14.00
N PRO A 346 -2.76 -13.02 13.92
CA PRO A 346 -3.34 -14.34 14.10
C PRO A 346 -2.75 -15.38 13.15
N THR A 347 -2.78 -16.65 13.56
CA THR A 347 -2.54 -17.80 12.70
C THR A 347 -3.75 -18.00 11.79
N GLY A 348 -3.53 -18.26 10.50
CA GLY A 348 -4.64 -18.52 9.58
C GLY A 348 -5.22 -19.92 9.79
N GLU A 349 -6.27 -20.25 9.05
CA GLU A 349 -6.91 -21.57 9.08
C GLU A 349 -6.18 -22.62 8.23
N ASN A 350 -5.04 -22.27 7.62
CA ASN A 350 -4.34 -23.16 6.70
C ASN A 350 -3.74 -24.35 7.48
N PRO A 351 -4.11 -25.61 7.17
CA PRO A 351 -3.65 -26.78 7.93
C PRO A 351 -2.13 -27.01 7.90
N SER A 352 -1.43 -26.44 6.92
CA SER A 352 0.04 -26.51 6.80
C SER A 352 0.78 -25.48 7.64
N ASP A 353 0.10 -24.48 8.20
CA ASP A 353 0.70 -23.46 9.04
C ASP A 353 1.11 -24.07 10.39
N VAL A 354 2.42 -24.11 10.67
CA VAL A 354 2.95 -24.55 11.97
C VAL A 354 3.22 -23.31 12.83
N PRO A 355 2.39 -23.01 13.85
CA PRO A 355 2.60 -21.86 14.70
C PRO A 355 3.73 -22.08 15.73
N VAL A 356 4.37 -20.98 16.10
CA VAL A 356 5.34 -20.87 17.18
C VAL A 356 4.72 -19.99 18.25
N GLN A 357 4.65 -20.51 19.46
CA GLN A 357 4.16 -19.75 20.61
C GLN A 357 5.26 -18.81 21.10
N PHE A 358 5.03 -17.50 21.05
CA PHE A 358 5.97 -16.52 21.58
C PHE A 358 5.79 -16.43 23.11
N ASP A 359 6.87 -16.14 23.83
CA ASP A 359 6.75 -15.76 25.24
C ASP A 359 6.63 -14.24 25.33
N TYR A 360 5.75 -13.76 26.20
CA TYR A 360 5.48 -12.34 26.41
C TYR A 360 6.04 -11.87 27.75
N LEU A 361 6.46 -10.61 27.80
CA LEU A 361 6.82 -9.92 29.04
C LEU A 361 5.80 -8.82 29.30
N GLU A 362 5.18 -8.86 30.48
CA GLU A 362 4.26 -7.83 30.97
C GLU A 362 4.96 -6.48 31.08
N SER A 363 4.20 -5.41 30.86
CA SER A 363 4.66 -4.05 31.04
C SER A 363 4.76 -3.71 32.53
N GLU A 364 5.86 -3.08 32.93
CA GLU A 364 6.05 -2.60 34.31
C GLU A 364 5.05 -1.49 34.72
N TYR A 365 4.38 -0.87 33.73
CA TYR A 365 3.51 0.30 33.93
C TYR A 365 2.02 0.02 33.70
N ASP A 366 1.68 -1.10 33.05
CA ASP A 366 0.33 -1.40 32.59
C ASP A 366 0.14 -2.94 32.54
N GLU A 367 -0.45 -3.51 33.59
CA GLU A 367 -0.58 -4.97 33.78
C GLU A 367 -1.34 -5.66 32.64
N ASP A 368 -2.20 -4.92 31.93
CA ASP A 368 -2.99 -5.43 30.80
C ASP A 368 -2.22 -5.41 29.47
N LYS A 369 -0.95 -4.97 29.46
CA LYS A 369 -0.16 -4.81 28.23
C LYS A 369 1.17 -5.52 28.31
N PHE A 370 1.60 -6.02 27.16
CA PHE A 370 2.94 -6.58 26.99
C PHE A 370 3.91 -5.52 26.46
N ALA A 371 5.11 -5.48 27.03
CA ALA A 371 6.20 -4.61 26.61
C ALA A 371 7.37 -5.37 25.98
N GLY A 372 7.41 -6.70 26.12
CA GLY A 372 8.47 -7.52 25.56
C GLY A 372 7.98 -8.81 24.91
N VAL A 373 8.76 -9.30 23.94
CA VAL A 373 8.52 -10.55 23.23
C VAL A 373 9.81 -11.37 23.10
N ILE A 374 9.72 -12.67 23.35
CA ILE A 374 10.81 -13.64 23.18
C ILE A 374 10.40 -14.65 22.12
N VAL A 375 11.29 -14.85 21.14
CA VAL A 375 11.04 -15.76 20.03
C VAL A 375 11.75 -17.09 20.29
N PRO A 376 11.04 -18.22 20.32
CA PRO A 376 11.67 -19.53 20.34
C PRO A 376 12.52 -19.78 19.09
N THR A 377 13.68 -20.40 19.27
CA THR A 377 14.65 -20.69 18.22
C THR A 377 15.17 -22.11 18.34
N GLU A 378 15.93 -22.58 17.36
CA GLU A 378 16.67 -23.84 17.42
C GLU A 378 18.17 -23.53 17.39
N LYS A 379 18.94 -24.10 18.31
CA LYS A 379 20.42 -24.00 18.38
C LYS A 379 21.04 -25.34 18.06
N ASP A 380 22.28 -25.34 17.56
CA ASP A 380 23.02 -26.60 17.39
C ASP A 380 23.41 -27.18 18.75
N HIS A 381 23.31 -28.51 18.88
CA HIS A 381 23.67 -29.22 20.10
C HIS A 381 25.18 -29.05 20.32
N PRO A 382 25.62 -28.61 21.53
CA PRO A 382 27.03 -28.28 21.77
C PRO A 382 28.01 -29.43 21.56
N GLN A 383 27.52 -30.67 21.61
CA GLN A 383 28.34 -31.89 21.57
C GLN A 383 27.96 -32.86 20.44
N GLU A 384 26.85 -32.64 19.74
CA GLU A 384 26.36 -33.57 18.70
C GLU A 384 26.13 -32.79 17.41
N GLU A 385 27.02 -32.96 16.44
CA GLU A 385 26.98 -32.23 15.18
C GLU A 385 25.73 -32.63 14.37
N GLY A 386 24.95 -31.63 13.94
CA GLY A 386 23.70 -31.83 13.19
C GLY A 386 22.42 -31.97 14.03
N LYS A 387 22.51 -32.09 15.37
CA LYS A 387 21.32 -32.13 16.23
C LYS A 387 20.90 -30.71 16.65
N LYS A 388 19.62 -30.38 16.50
CA LYS A 388 19.03 -29.10 16.94
C LYS A 388 18.42 -29.24 18.34
N VAL A 389 18.68 -28.28 19.23
CA VAL A 389 18.06 -28.15 20.56
C VAL A 389 17.21 -26.88 20.66
N PRO A 390 16.14 -26.87 21.47
CA PRO A 390 15.37 -25.66 21.73
C PRO A 390 16.23 -24.54 22.31
N GLY A 391 16.10 -23.35 21.75
CA GLY A 391 16.71 -22.11 22.23
C GLY A 391 15.69 -20.98 22.25
N ARG A 392 16.11 -19.80 22.72
CA ARG A 392 15.30 -18.57 22.74
C ARG A 392 16.18 -17.38 22.38
N THR A 393 15.59 -16.36 21.78
CA THR A 393 16.23 -15.06 21.64
C THR A 393 16.32 -14.35 22.99
N PRO A 394 17.19 -13.34 23.13
CA PRO A 394 16.98 -12.30 24.14
C PRO A 394 15.59 -11.64 23.96
N PRO A 395 15.02 -11.04 25.02
CA PRO A 395 13.76 -10.32 24.91
C PRO A 395 13.93 -9.08 24.04
N PHE A 396 12.99 -8.89 23.11
CA PHE A 396 12.84 -7.65 22.35
C PHE A 396 11.81 -6.79 23.06
N ASN A 397 12.23 -5.62 23.55
CA ASN A 397 11.37 -4.71 24.30
C ASN A 397 10.93 -3.54 23.41
N PHE A 398 9.62 -3.29 23.37
CA PHE A 398 9.00 -2.21 22.62
C PHE A 398 8.01 -1.44 23.51
N GLU A 399 7.44 -0.34 23.01
CA GLU A 399 6.47 0.43 23.79
C GLU A 399 5.20 -0.38 24.07
N ARG A 400 4.77 -1.18 23.09
CA ARG A 400 3.63 -2.10 23.22
C ARG A 400 3.79 -3.28 22.28
N ILE A 401 3.44 -4.47 22.74
CA ILE A 401 3.26 -5.68 21.93
C ILE A 401 1.76 -5.96 21.84
N PHE A 402 1.23 -6.03 20.62
CA PHE A 402 -0.10 -6.52 20.33
C PHE A 402 -0.01 -8.01 20.01
N ASP A 403 -0.57 -8.83 20.88
CA ASP A 403 -0.66 -10.28 20.67
C ASP A 403 -1.75 -10.62 19.61
N PRO A 404 -1.83 -11.89 19.16
CA PRO A 404 -2.79 -12.31 18.15
C PRO A 404 -4.27 -12.01 18.42
N ASN A 405 -4.68 -11.77 19.67
CA ASN A 405 -6.07 -11.50 20.03
C ASN A 405 -6.45 -10.00 19.89
N CYS A 406 -5.45 -9.13 19.67
CA CYS A 406 -5.68 -7.69 19.52
C CYS A 406 -6.26 -7.34 18.14
N THR A 407 -7.42 -6.68 18.14
CA THR A 407 -8.12 -6.22 16.93
C THR A 407 -7.50 -4.96 16.33
N ASN A 408 -7.87 -4.57 15.10
CA ASN A 408 -7.46 -3.27 14.56
C ASN A 408 -8.04 -2.10 15.37
N LYS A 409 -9.19 -2.29 16.03
CA LYS A 409 -9.74 -1.30 16.96
C LYS A 409 -8.80 -1.07 18.15
N ASP A 410 -8.31 -2.13 18.79
CA ASP A 410 -7.38 -2.01 19.93
C ASP A 410 -6.07 -1.31 19.54
N VAL A 411 -5.59 -1.61 18.33
CA VAL A 411 -4.42 -0.95 17.74
C VAL A 411 -4.68 0.53 17.51
N PHE A 412 -5.83 0.87 16.93
CA PHE A 412 -6.18 2.26 16.64
C PHE A 412 -6.41 3.08 17.91
N ASP A 413 -7.06 2.51 18.92
CA ASP A 413 -7.35 3.19 20.19
C ASP A 413 -6.06 3.65 20.87
N GLU A 414 -4.99 2.83 20.85
CA GLU A 414 -3.67 3.18 21.41
C GLU A 414 -2.99 4.34 20.63
N ILE A 415 -3.18 4.40 19.32
CA ILE A 415 -2.49 5.38 18.44
C ILE A 415 -3.35 6.58 18.07
N SER A 416 -4.64 6.59 18.40
CA SER A 416 -5.62 7.64 18.09
C SER A 416 -5.13 9.04 18.48
N GLN A 417 -4.37 9.13 19.57
CA GLN A 417 -3.70 10.35 20.04
C GLN A 417 -2.74 10.94 18.98
N LEU A 418 -2.09 10.12 18.17
CA LEU A 418 -1.25 10.62 17.07
C LEU A 418 -2.11 11.32 16.02
N VAL A 419 -3.29 10.80 15.68
CA VAL A 419 -4.23 11.51 14.77
C VAL A 419 -4.67 12.85 15.38
N GLN A 420 -4.96 12.89 16.68
CA GLN A 420 -5.24 14.16 17.38
C GLN A 420 -4.07 15.15 17.29
N SER A 421 -2.82 14.67 17.36
CA SER A 421 -1.63 15.51 17.19
C SER A 421 -1.60 16.21 15.83
N VAL A 422 -2.09 15.55 14.77
CA VAL A 422 -2.17 16.13 13.43
C VAL A 422 -3.17 17.28 13.42
N MET A 423 -4.35 17.08 14.03
CA MET A 423 -5.38 18.13 14.17
C MET A 423 -4.87 19.34 14.97
N ASP A 424 -3.91 19.12 15.87
CA ASP A 424 -3.25 20.15 16.65
C ASP A 424 -2.09 20.85 15.92
N GLY A 425 -1.81 20.47 14.67
CA GLY A 425 -0.82 21.11 13.81
C GLY A 425 0.58 20.48 13.91
N LYS A 426 0.66 19.17 14.16
CA LYS A 426 1.93 18.43 14.20
C LYS A 426 2.08 17.51 13.00
N LYS A 427 3.33 17.21 12.66
CA LYS A 427 3.68 16.18 11.67
C LYS A 427 3.68 14.83 12.37
N VAL A 428 3.02 13.85 11.75
CA VAL A 428 2.91 12.49 12.23
C VAL A 428 3.21 11.54 11.08
N CYS A 429 3.95 10.48 11.38
CA CYS A 429 4.23 9.40 10.46
C CYS A 429 3.96 8.07 11.13
N ILE A 430 3.10 7.25 10.55
CA ILE A 430 2.83 5.89 11.02
C ILE A 430 3.16 4.97 9.87
N PHE A 431 4.09 4.04 10.09
CA PHE A 431 4.47 3.09 9.05
C PHE A 431 4.55 1.65 9.56
N CYS A 432 4.07 0.73 8.73
CA CYS A 432 4.13 -0.71 8.97
C CYS A 432 5.37 -1.30 8.27
N TYR A 433 6.15 -2.09 9.00
CA TYR A 433 7.34 -2.78 8.51
C TYR A 433 7.30 -4.26 8.88
N GLY A 434 7.70 -5.14 7.96
CA GLY A 434 7.78 -6.59 8.18
C GLY A 434 7.70 -7.37 6.87
N GLN A 435 7.87 -8.69 6.95
CA GLN A 435 7.80 -9.56 5.77
C GLN A 435 6.42 -9.58 5.12
N THR A 436 6.34 -10.01 3.87
CA THR A 436 5.07 -10.32 3.20
C THR A 436 4.27 -11.34 4.00
N GLY A 437 2.96 -11.09 4.11
CA GLY A 437 2.06 -11.94 4.89
C GLY A 437 2.12 -11.72 6.41
N SER A 438 2.85 -10.72 6.93
CA SER A 438 2.85 -10.40 8.38
C SER A 438 1.69 -9.51 8.85
N GLY A 439 0.80 -9.08 7.96
CA GLY A 439 -0.39 -8.29 8.30
C GLY A 439 -0.25 -6.76 8.16
N LYS A 440 0.76 -6.26 7.43
CA LYS A 440 0.97 -4.81 7.20
C LYS A 440 -0.25 -4.12 6.56
N THR A 441 -0.65 -4.58 5.39
CA THR A 441 -1.80 -4.04 4.64
C THR A 441 -3.11 -4.25 5.39
N TYR A 442 -3.28 -5.37 6.10
CA TYR A 442 -4.45 -5.61 6.97
C TYR A 442 -4.54 -4.57 8.09
N THR A 443 -3.42 -4.26 8.74
CA THR A 443 -3.40 -3.24 9.80
C THR A 443 -3.65 -1.84 9.23
N MET A 444 -3.12 -1.54 8.05
CA MET A 444 -3.16 -0.19 7.49
C MET A 444 -4.49 0.12 6.77
N SER A 445 -4.93 -0.75 5.87
CA SER A 445 -5.97 -0.46 4.88
C SER A 445 -7.19 -1.39 4.93
N ASN A 446 -7.24 -2.39 5.83
CA ASN A 446 -8.37 -3.32 5.86
C ASN A 446 -9.70 -2.56 5.96
N GLN A 447 -10.63 -2.89 5.07
CA GLN A 447 -12.02 -2.48 5.18
C GLN A 447 -12.77 -3.69 5.72
N GLY A 448 -13.08 -3.68 7.02
CA GLY A 448 -13.82 -4.77 7.64
C GLY A 448 -15.20 -4.87 7.00
N GLN A 449 -15.64 -6.08 6.67
CA GLN A 449 -17.04 -6.30 6.30
C GLN A 449 -17.90 -5.90 7.51
N LYS A 450 -18.77 -4.92 7.30
CA LYS A 450 -19.76 -4.51 8.29
C LYS A 450 -20.92 -5.49 8.17
N ASP A 451 -20.93 -6.51 9.02
CA ASP A 451 -22.16 -7.26 9.29
C ASP A 451 -23.04 -6.41 10.22
N GLU A 452 -24.36 -6.57 10.14
CA GLU A 452 -25.38 -5.65 10.68
C GLU A 452 -25.25 -5.31 12.19
N ASP A 453 -24.48 -6.09 12.97
CA ASP A 453 -24.27 -5.93 14.41
C ASP A 453 -22.79 -5.85 14.86
N GLN A 454 -21.81 -5.83 13.95
CA GLN A 454 -20.39 -5.73 14.33
C GLN A 454 -19.70 -4.54 13.66
N ASP A 455 -18.99 -3.74 14.46
CA ASP A 455 -17.97 -2.83 13.95
C ASP A 455 -16.97 -3.69 13.17
N GLY A 456 -16.92 -3.51 11.85
CA GLY A 456 -15.93 -4.18 11.01
C GLY A 456 -14.51 -3.97 11.56
N ASP A 457 -13.61 -4.93 11.36
CA ASP A 457 -12.21 -4.81 11.80
C ASP A 457 -11.41 -3.86 10.89
N ASP A 458 -11.88 -2.63 10.76
CA ASP A 458 -11.31 -1.56 9.95
C ASP A 458 -9.87 -1.24 10.37
N GLY A 459 -8.99 -1.04 9.39
CA GLY A 459 -7.59 -0.68 9.60
C GLY A 459 -7.38 0.77 10.04
N ILE A 460 -6.11 1.18 10.10
CA ILE A 460 -5.71 2.53 10.55
C ILE A 460 -6.24 3.64 9.63
N ILE A 461 -6.17 3.48 8.31
CA ILE A 461 -6.63 4.49 7.34
C ILE A 461 -8.13 4.80 7.50
N PRO A 462 -9.06 3.82 7.42
CA PRO A 462 -10.49 4.10 7.56
C PRO A 462 -10.86 4.68 8.94
N ARG A 463 -10.23 4.22 10.03
CA ARG A 463 -10.46 4.79 11.37
C ARG A 463 -9.89 6.20 11.53
N ALA A 464 -8.72 6.48 10.96
CA ALA A 464 -8.13 7.82 10.96
C ALA A 464 -8.99 8.80 10.17
N LYS A 465 -9.52 8.37 9.02
CA LYS A 465 -10.49 9.12 8.21
C LYS A 465 -11.69 9.55 9.07
N GLU A 466 -12.39 8.61 9.71
CA GLU A 466 -13.57 8.92 10.54
C GLU A 466 -13.21 9.90 11.67
N MET A 467 -12.10 9.65 12.37
CA MET A 467 -11.65 10.52 13.46
C MET A 467 -11.32 11.93 13.00
N ILE A 468 -10.66 12.11 11.85
CA ILE A 468 -10.29 13.42 11.30
C ILE A 468 -11.54 14.24 11.02
N PHE A 469 -12.51 13.70 10.27
CA PHE A 469 -13.69 14.46 9.88
C PHE A 469 -14.61 14.75 11.08
N ARG A 470 -14.73 13.80 12.03
CA ARG A 470 -15.40 14.03 13.31
C ARG A 470 -14.77 15.19 14.10
N GLU A 471 -13.44 15.26 14.15
CA GLU A 471 -12.73 16.34 14.86
C GLU A 471 -12.82 17.68 14.11
N VAL A 472 -12.83 17.67 12.77
CA VAL A 472 -13.09 18.88 11.96
C VAL A 472 -14.45 19.48 12.31
N GLU A 473 -15.50 18.67 12.37
CA GLU A 473 -16.85 19.14 12.73
C GLU A 473 -16.92 19.65 14.16
N ARG A 474 -16.32 18.93 15.11
CA ARG A 474 -16.27 19.34 16.52
C ARG A 474 -15.56 20.69 16.69
N LEU A 475 -14.43 20.89 16.01
CA LEU A 475 -13.66 22.14 16.10
C LEU A 475 -14.30 23.30 15.32
N ARG A 476 -15.14 23.02 14.32
CA ARG A 476 -15.93 24.04 13.61
C ARG A 476 -16.86 24.79 14.57
N ALA A 477 -17.48 24.09 15.52
CA ALA A 477 -18.31 24.72 16.56
C ALA A 477 -17.53 25.71 17.46
N LEU A 478 -16.20 25.59 17.51
CA LEU A 478 -15.29 26.47 18.25
C LEU A 478 -14.66 27.58 17.39
N GLY A 479 -15.13 27.75 16.14
CA GLY A 479 -14.67 28.78 15.22
C GLY A 479 -13.39 28.45 14.45
N TRP A 480 -13.04 27.16 14.35
CA TRP A 480 -11.98 26.71 13.45
C TRP A 480 -12.53 26.36 12.06
N GLU A 481 -11.80 26.76 11.03
CA GLU A 481 -12.02 26.36 9.65
C GLU A 481 -10.86 25.47 9.24
N TYR A 482 -11.16 24.24 8.79
CA TYR A 482 -10.15 23.29 8.33
C TYR A 482 -10.25 23.07 6.82
N SER A 483 -9.08 23.00 6.17
CA SER A 483 -8.91 22.47 4.81
C SER A 483 -8.08 21.19 4.87
N VAL A 484 -8.55 20.13 4.24
CA VAL A 484 -7.83 18.86 4.12
C VAL A 484 -7.44 18.66 2.66
N GLU A 485 -6.20 18.27 2.42
CA GLU A 485 -5.69 17.90 1.10
C GLU A 485 -4.97 16.55 1.20
N GLY A 486 -5.17 15.66 0.23
CA GLY A 486 -4.65 14.30 0.23
C GLY A 486 -3.90 13.94 -1.04
N SER A 487 -2.95 13.03 -0.94
CA SER A 487 -2.35 12.35 -2.09
C SER A 487 -1.96 10.93 -1.70
N TYR A 488 -2.08 10.01 -2.65
CA TYR A 488 -1.69 8.61 -2.46
C TYR A 488 -0.57 8.28 -3.42
N LEU A 489 0.61 8.00 -2.88
CA LEU A 489 1.84 7.81 -3.63
C LEU A 489 2.34 6.37 -3.51
N GLU A 490 3.11 5.95 -4.52
CA GLU A 490 3.77 4.65 -4.55
C GLU A 490 5.26 4.82 -4.85
N VAL A 491 6.11 4.15 -4.08
CA VAL A 491 7.53 3.96 -4.43
C VAL A 491 7.69 2.55 -5.00
N TYR A 492 7.94 2.47 -6.29
CA TYR A 492 8.15 1.22 -7.03
C TYR A 492 9.43 1.32 -7.87
N LYS A 493 10.31 0.30 -7.79
CA LYS A 493 11.62 0.27 -8.48
C LYS A 493 12.43 1.59 -8.30
N ASN A 494 12.48 2.08 -7.06
CA ASN A 494 13.14 3.33 -6.67
C ASN A 494 12.62 4.61 -7.36
N LYS A 495 11.42 4.58 -7.95
CA LYS A 495 10.74 5.73 -8.53
C LYS A 495 9.44 6.01 -7.78
N LEU A 496 9.06 7.28 -7.70
CA LEU A 496 7.82 7.73 -7.05
C LEU A 496 6.72 7.86 -8.11
N TYR A 497 5.52 7.40 -7.82
CA TYR A 497 4.36 7.50 -8.70
C TYR A 497 3.15 8.02 -7.91
N ASP A 498 2.26 8.73 -8.60
CA ASP A 498 0.96 9.13 -8.05
C ASP A 498 -0.09 8.08 -8.39
N LEU A 499 -0.65 7.44 -7.37
CA LEU A 499 -1.69 6.43 -7.52
C LEU A 499 -3.07 7.04 -7.84
N LEU A 500 -3.21 8.36 -7.81
CA LEU A 500 -4.44 9.06 -8.17
C LEU A 500 -4.49 9.48 -9.65
N THR A 501 -3.42 9.21 -10.41
CA THR A 501 -3.40 9.49 -11.84
C THR A 501 -4.45 8.63 -12.58
N PRO A 502 -5.25 9.20 -13.50
CA PRO A 502 -6.23 8.44 -14.27
C PRO A 502 -5.60 7.27 -15.02
N ARG A 503 -6.31 6.14 -15.08
CA ARG A 503 -5.82 4.88 -15.68
C ARG A 503 -5.43 5.00 -17.15
N ASP A 504 -6.06 5.93 -17.87
CA ASP A 504 -5.85 6.14 -19.29
C ASP A 504 -4.53 6.88 -19.57
N ALA A 505 -3.95 7.50 -18.54
CA ALA A 505 -2.69 8.21 -18.63
C ALA A 505 -1.50 7.27 -18.34
N THR A 506 -0.42 7.44 -19.09
CA THR A 506 0.83 6.72 -18.82
C THR A 506 1.42 7.21 -17.48
N PRO A 507 1.69 6.31 -16.50
CA PRO A 507 2.27 6.70 -15.22
C PRO A 507 3.63 7.37 -15.41
N LYS A 508 3.77 8.61 -14.95
CA LYS A 508 5.04 9.35 -14.99
C LYS A 508 5.69 9.35 -13.60
N PRO A 509 6.99 9.07 -13.52
CA PRO A 509 7.68 9.15 -12.24
C PRO A 509 7.74 10.60 -11.76
N LEU A 510 7.44 10.80 -10.49
CA LEU A 510 7.53 12.08 -9.79
C LEU A 510 8.96 12.30 -9.25
N GLU A 511 9.39 13.56 -9.23
CA GLU A 511 10.70 13.97 -8.69
C GLU A 511 10.52 14.67 -7.35
N VAL A 512 11.28 14.27 -6.33
CA VAL A 512 11.33 14.99 -5.04
C VAL A 512 12.27 16.21 -5.21
N LYS A 513 11.74 17.43 -5.06
CA LYS A 513 12.43 18.67 -5.47
C LYS A 513 13.70 18.95 -4.67
N LYS A 514 13.69 18.74 -3.35
CA LYS A 514 14.81 19.03 -2.43
C LYS A 514 14.75 18.20 -1.15
N VAL A 515 15.92 18.07 -0.53
CA VAL A 515 16.13 17.59 0.85
C VAL A 515 15.61 18.66 1.83
N SER A 516 14.29 18.75 2.00
CA SER A 516 13.61 19.68 2.92
C SER A 516 13.05 18.95 4.15
N ASP A 517 12.61 19.71 5.15
CA ASP A 517 11.82 19.20 6.30
C ASP A 517 10.32 19.05 5.95
N GLU A 518 9.97 19.25 4.68
CA GLU A 518 8.66 19.01 4.09
C GLU A 518 8.79 18.16 2.83
N LEU A 519 7.77 17.34 2.58
CA LEU A 519 7.67 16.57 1.36
C LEU A 519 7.24 17.50 0.22
N ASP A 520 8.22 17.92 -0.57
CA ASP A 520 8.05 18.75 -1.75
C ASP A 520 8.30 17.94 -3.02
N ILE A 521 7.24 17.74 -3.80
CA ILE A 521 7.23 16.95 -5.01
C ILE A 521 7.04 17.88 -6.20
N LYS A 522 7.86 17.71 -7.23
CA LYS A 522 7.84 18.56 -8.42
C LYS A 522 6.55 18.36 -9.20
N ASP A 523 5.92 19.49 -9.53
CA ASP A 523 4.72 19.58 -10.38
C ASP A 523 3.57 18.66 -9.92
N HIS A 524 3.49 18.40 -8.61
CA HIS A 524 2.49 17.55 -7.98
C HIS A 524 1.54 18.38 -7.12
N ASN A 525 0.24 18.21 -7.34
CA ASN A 525 -0.81 18.88 -6.58
C ASN A 525 -1.51 17.86 -5.67
N PHE A 526 -1.77 18.27 -4.42
CA PHE A 526 -2.57 17.48 -3.51
C PHE A 526 -4.06 17.71 -3.80
N THR A 527 -4.86 16.65 -3.78
CA THR A 527 -6.30 16.68 -4.04
C THR A 527 -7.04 17.23 -2.82
N PRO A 528 -7.83 18.31 -2.94
CA PRO A 528 -8.68 18.78 -1.85
C PRO A 528 -9.72 17.72 -1.44
N LEU A 529 -9.92 17.56 -0.13
CA LEU A 529 -10.87 16.62 0.46
C LEU A 529 -11.86 17.42 1.32
N HIS A 530 -13.12 17.44 0.92
CA HIS A 530 -14.19 18.18 1.58
C HIS A 530 -15.02 17.30 2.51
N THR A 531 -15.19 16.03 2.16
CA THR A 531 -15.97 15.04 2.92
C THR A 531 -15.17 13.79 3.22
N GLU A 532 -15.70 12.96 4.12
CA GLU A 532 -15.18 11.63 4.38
C GLU A 532 -15.14 10.76 3.10
N ASP A 533 -16.18 10.89 2.26
CA ASP A 533 -16.30 10.15 1.01
C ASP A 533 -15.22 10.50 -0.01
N ASP A 534 -14.73 11.74 -0.01
CA ASP A 534 -13.60 12.14 -0.88
C ASP A 534 -12.33 11.37 -0.50
N LEU A 535 -12.07 11.19 0.79
CA LEU A 535 -10.92 10.42 1.28
C LEU A 535 -11.09 8.94 0.93
N GLU A 536 -12.28 8.39 1.14
CA GLU A 536 -12.64 7.03 0.76
C GLU A 536 -12.43 6.79 -0.75
N PHE A 537 -12.83 7.76 -1.58
CA PHE A 537 -12.67 7.69 -3.03
C PHE A 537 -11.20 7.66 -3.46
N ILE A 538 -10.33 8.52 -2.89
CA ILE A 538 -8.91 8.50 -3.25
C ILE A 538 -8.22 7.21 -2.78
N VAL A 539 -8.62 6.64 -1.62
CA VAL A 539 -8.10 5.37 -1.13
C VAL A 539 -8.47 4.23 -2.08
N LYS A 540 -9.76 4.11 -2.41
CA LYS A 540 -10.25 3.09 -3.38
C LYS A 540 -9.61 3.24 -4.75
N THR A 541 -9.49 4.47 -5.25
CA THR A 541 -8.85 4.75 -6.55
C THR A 541 -7.39 4.30 -6.54
N ALA A 542 -6.66 4.61 -5.47
CA ALA A 542 -5.26 4.22 -5.34
C ALA A 542 -5.09 2.70 -5.27
N GLU A 543 -5.93 2.00 -4.48
CA GLU A 543 -5.92 0.53 -4.40
C GLU A 543 -6.24 -0.09 -5.76
N MET A 544 -7.25 0.44 -6.45
CA MET A 544 -7.63 0.03 -7.80
C MET A 544 -6.49 0.22 -8.82
N ASN A 545 -5.74 1.31 -8.73
CA ASN A 545 -4.61 1.56 -9.62
C ASN A 545 -3.40 0.70 -9.26
N ARG A 546 -3.21 0.41 -7.97
CA ARG A 546 -2.21 -0.54 -7.46
C ARG A 546 -2.50 -1.97 -7.95
N HIS A 547 -3.77 -2.41 -7.96
CA HIS A 547 -4.17 -3.75 -8.44
C HIS A 547 -3.97 -3.97 -9.95
N VAL A 548 -4.14 -2.94 -10.79
CA VAL A 548 -3.88 -3.06 -12.24
C VAL A 548 -2.39 -3.30 -12.53
N ALA A 549 -1.50 -2.80 -11.67
CA ALA A 549 -0.09 -3.15 -11.74
C ALA A 549 0.15 -4.63 -11.33
N GLU A 550 -0.62 -5.17 -10.37
CA GLU A 550 -0.51 -6.57 -9.93
C GLU A 550 -0.86 -7.60 -11.01
N THR A 551 -1.85 -7.31 -11.87
CA THR A 551 -2.26 -8.22 -12.96
C THR A 551 -1.33 -8.17 -14.18
N ASN A 552 -0.65 -7.04 -14.42
CA ASN A 552 0.34 -6.91 -15.49
C ASN A 552 1.75 -7.37 -15.06
N MET A 553 2.09 -7.35 -13.77
CA MET A 553 3.33 -7.89 -13.20
C MET A 553 3.09 -8.41 -11.78
N ASN A 554 3.12 -9.74 -11.57
CA ASN A 554 3.23 -10.48 -10.30
C ASN A 554 3.00 -9.70 -8.97
N ARG A 555 1.94 -10.02 -8.20
CA ARG A 555 1.72 -9.73 -6.76
C ARG A 555 2.37 -8.43 -6.22
N ALA A 556 2.03 -7.28 -6.81
CA ALA A 556 2.71 -6.00 -6.60
C ALA A 556 2.53 -5.37 -5.19
N SER A 557 1.49 -5.70 -4.42
CA SER A 557 1.31 -5.20 -3.04
C SER A 557 2.47 -5.54 -2.10
N SER A 558 3.13 -6.68 -2.31
CA SER A 558 4.34 -7.06 -1.56
C SER A 558 5.61 -6.33 -2.02
N ARG A 559 5.56 -5.63 -3.16
CA ARG A 559 6.73 -5.16 -3.93
C ARG A 559 6.79 -3.65 -4.15
N SER A 560 5.86 -2.90 -3.60
CA SER A 560 5.87 -1.44 -3.63
C SER A 560 5.53 -0.87 -2.25
N HIS A 561 6.09 0.31 -1.97
CA HIS A 561 5.76 1.05 -0.74
C HIS A 561 4.64 2.02 -1.03
N SER A 562 3.54 1.94 -0.28
CA SER A 562 2.37 2.79 -0.44
C SER A 562 2.34 3.86 0.66
N ILE A 563 2.07 5.11 0.26
CA ILE A 563 2.21 6.30 1.12
C ILE A 563 0.99 7.18 0.94
N LEU A 564 0.09 7.20 1.92
CA LEU A 564 -1.00 8.17 2.00
C LEU A 564 -0.51 9.39 2.77
N VAL A 565 -0.60 10.57 2.16
CA VAL A 565 -0.22 11.86 2.76
C VAL A 565 -1.45 12.74 2.87
N LEU A 566 -1.81 13.11 4.10
CA LEU A 566 -2.87 14.08 4.38
C LEU A 566 -2.27 15.35 4.98
N LYS A 567 -2.53 16.48 4.35
CA LYS A 567 -2.18 17.83 4.84
C LYS A 567 -3.44 18.47 5.41
N ILE A 568 -3.41 18.82 6.69
CA ILE A 568 -4.55 19.37 7.42
C ILE A 568 -4.19 20.77 7.89
N ARG A 569 -4.89 21.78 7.39
CA ARG A 569 -4.66 23.18 7.78
C ARG A 569 -5.90 23.72 8.47
N GLY A 570 -5.74 24.13 9.72
CA GLY A 570 -6.77 24.79 10.53
C GLY A 570 -6.49 26.27 10.67
N LYS A 571 -7.53 27.11 10.55
CA LYS A 571 -7.47 28.56 10.74
C LYS A 571 -8.60 29.00 11.67
N LYS A 572 -8.28 29.83 12.67
CA LYS A 572 -9.27 30.42 13.58
C LYS A 572 -9.05 31.92 13.69
N SER A 573 -10.12 32.69 13.51
CA SER A 573 -10.09 34.14 13.72
C SER A 573 -9.99 34.45 15.21
N LEU A 574 -9.09 35.35 15.58
CA LEU A 574 -8.93 35.87 16.95
C LEU A 574 -9.53 37.26 17.13
N GLY A 575 -10.15 37.83 16.08
CA GLY A 575 -10.51 39.25 16.02
C GLY A 575 -9.35 40.13 15.51
N ASP A 576 -9.65 41.39 15.17
CA ASP A 576 -8.68 42.40 14.73
C ASP A 576 -7.79 42.00 13.53
N GLY A 577 -8.31 41.14 12.64
CA GLY A 577 -7.57 40.63 11.48
C GLY A 577 -6.47 39.61 11.81
N LYS A 578 -6.33 39.17 13.08
CA LYS A 578 -5.37 38.16 13.51
C LYS A 578 -5.97 36.75 13.39
N PHE A 579 -5.15 35.82 12.94
CA PHE A 579 -5.54 34.41 12.82
C PHE A 579 -4.58 33.51 13.58
N LYS A 580 -5.13 32.48 14.21
CA LYS A 580 -4.37 31.34 14.71
C LYS A 580 -4.41 30.24 13.65
N THR A 581 -3.24 29.74 13.25
CA THR A 581 -3.13 28.65 12.27
C THR A 581 -2.55 27.39 12.90
N ARG A 582 -2.94 26.24 12.34
CA ARG A 582 -2.42 24.91 12.67
C ARG A 582 -2.18 24.18 11.36
N GLU A 583 -1.00 23.61 11.18
CA GLU A 583 -0.65 22.87 9.96
C GLU A 583 -0.10 21.50 10.34
N GLY A 584 -0.95 20.49 10.20
CA GLY A 584 -0.64 19.09 10.45
C GLY A 584 -0.34 18.35 9.16
N THR A 585 0.47 17.30 9.27
CA THR A 585 0.66 16.34 8.16
C THR A 585 0.62 14.94 8.73
N LEU A 586 -0.26 14.10 8.22
CA LEU A 586 -0.33 12.68 8.53
C LEU A 586 0.22 11.88 7.35
N ASN A 587 1.24 11.07 7.62
CA ASN A 587 1.78 10.11 6.66
C ASN A 587 1.44 8.70 7.15
N LEU A 588 0.65 7.95 6.38
CA LEU A 588 0.30 6.56 6.65
C LEU A 588 0.96 5.69 5.59
N ILE A 589 1.86 4.79 6.00
CA ILE A 589 2.79 4.13 5.08
C ILE A 589 2.76 2.61 5.25
N ASP A 590 2.43 1.91 4.17
CA ASP A 590 2.55 0.46 4.05
C ASP A 590 3.82 0.13 3.26
N LEU A 591 4.89 -0.26 3.97
CA LEU A 591 6.15 -0.62 3.34
C LEU A 591 6.04 -2.00 2.67
N ALA A 592 6.84 -2.22 1.62
CA ALA A 592 6.98 -3.51 0.97
C ALA A 592 7.52 -4.59 1.92
N GLY A 593 7.43 -5.86 1.50
CA GLY A 593 7.97 -7.00 2.24
C GLY A 593 9.48 -6.88 2.51
N SER A 594 9.91 -7.22 3.72
CA SER A 594 11.32 -7.21 4.12
C SER A 594 12.08 -8.52 3.84
N GLU A 595 11.42 -9.53 3.29
CA GLU A 595 11.99 -10.87 3.09
C GLU A 595 13.12 -10.93 2.06
N SER A 596 14.08 -11.83 2.27
CA SER A 596 15.21 -11.98 1.35
C SER A 596 14.83 -12.65 0.02
N VAL A 597 15.30 -12.07 -1.09
CA VAL A 597 15.08 -12.55 -2.48
C VAL A 597 15.57 -14.00 -2.67
N GLY A 598 16.58 -14.43 -1.91
CA GLY A 598 17.13 -15.80 -2.03
C GLY A 598 16.14 -16.92 -1.67
N ARG A 599 15.05 -16.60 -0.96
CA ARG A 599 14.04 -17.57 -0.53
C ARG A 599 12.83 -17.67 -1.46
N SER A 600 12.63 -16.69 -2.35
CA SER A 600 11.47 -16.64 -3.25
C SER A 600 11.63 -17.49 -4.51
N GLY A 601 12.83 -18.01 -4.79
CA GLY A 601 13.12 -18.75 -6.02
C GLY A 601 13.01 -17.91 -7.30
N ALA A 602 12.88 -16.58 -7.17
CA ALA A 602 12.69 -15.68 -8.31
C ALA A 602 13.95 -15.62 -9.19
N THR A 603 13.76 -15.64 -10.51
CA THR A 603 14.83 -15.52 -11.51
C THR A 603 14.55 -14.35 -12.46
N GLY A 604 15.61 -13.80 -13.10
CA GLY A 604 15.48 -12.72 -14.07
C GLY A 604 14.98 -11.40 -13.47
N ASP A 605 14.08 -10.71 -14.17
CA ASP A 605 13.61 -9.37 -13.79
C ASP A 605 12.91 -9.31 -12.43
N VAL A 606 12.26 -10.42 -12.01
CA VAL A 606 11.60 -10.52 -10.70
C VAL A 606 12.61 -10.51 -9.56
N ALA A 607 13.80 -11.10 -9.77
CA ALA A 607 14.87 -11.09 -8.79
C ALA A 607 15.51 -9.70 -8.67
N GLU A 608 15.69 -9.00 -9.80
CA GLU A 608 16.22 -7.64 -9.80
C GLU A 608 15.23 -6.66 -9.13
N GLU A 609 13.93 -6.82 -9.37
CA GLU A 609 12.89 -6.08 -8.68
C GLU A 609 12.93 -6.29 -7.16
N GLY A 610 12.93 -7.55 -6.71
CA GLY A 610 13.07 -7.88 -5.28
C GLY A 610 14.33 -7.29 -4.65
N ARG A 611 15.43 -7.25 -5.41
CA ARG A 611 16.70 -6.66 -4.96
C ARG A 611 16.57 -5.15 -4.75
N GLN A 612 15.92 -4.44 -5.68
CA GLN A 612 15.71 -2.99 -5.56
C GLN A 612 14.83 -2.63 -4.35
N ILE A 613 13.78 -3.41 -4.10
CA ILE A 613 12.89 -3.24 -2.94
C ILE A 613 13.67 -3.41 -1.64
N ASN A 614 14.41 -4.52 -1.52
CA ASN A 614 15.22 -4.79 -0.32
C ASN A 614 16.33 -3.76 -0.13
N MET A 615 16.88 -3.21 -1.20
CA MET A 615 17.90 -2.18 -1.11
C MET A 615 17.35 -0.88 -0.53
N SER A 616 16.11 -0.48 -0.88
CA SER A 616 15.46 0.69 -0.30
C SER A 616 15.22 0.54 1.22
N LEU A 617 14.82 -0.64 1.68
CA LEU A 617 14.64 -0.96 3.10
C LEU A 617 15.98 -1.06 3.86
N THR A 618 17.02 -1.61 3.20
CA THR A 618 18.38 -1.67 3.75
C THR A 618 18.95 -0.26 3.98
N HIS A 619 18.72 0.65 3.03
CA HIS A 619 19.12 2.05 3.16
C HIS A 619 18.33 2.77 4.25
N LEU A 620 17.01 2.53 4.35
CA LEU A 620 16.22 3.04 5.47
C LEU A 620 16.78 2.56 6.82
N GLY A 621 17.13 1.28 6.95
CA GLY A 621 17.78 0.75 8.15
C GLY A 621 19.13 1.40 8.45
N THR A 622 19.92 1.70 7.42
CA THR A 622 21.19 2.42 7.55
C THR A 622 20.97 3.86 8.04
N VAL A 623 19.99 4.57 7.48
CA VAL A 623 19.58 5.91 7.92
C VAL A 623 19.14 5.89 9.38
N LEU A 624 18.25 4.98 9.76
CA LEU A 624 17.78 4.85 11.14
C LEU A 624 18.93 4.53 12.09
N LYS A 625 19.82 3.60 11.73
CA LYS A 625 21.01 3.28 12.53
C LYS A 625 21.91 4.50 12.73
N GLN A 626 22.21 5.24 11.67
CA GLN A 626 23.03 6.45 11.73
C GLN A 626 22.40 7.53 12.62
N LEU A 627 21.08 7.73 12.53
CA LEU A 627 20.35 8.64 13.42
C LEU A 627 20.36 8.13 14.88
N GLY A 628 20.29 6.82 15.09
CA GLY A 628 20.39 6.15 16.39
C GLY A 628 21.75 6.31 17.07
N GLU A 629 22.80 6.38 16.27
CA GLU A 629 24.16 6.69 16.72
C GLU A 629 24.36 8.19 17.03
N GLY A 630 23.32 9.02 16.89
CA GLY A 630 23.36 10.45 17.18
C GLY A 630 23.96 11.31 16.07
N ARG A 631 24.07 10.78 14.83
CA ARG A 631 24.48 11.60 13.69
C ARG A 631 23.41 12.64 13.37
N LYS A 632 23.86 13.86 13.06
CA LYS A 632 22.96 14.94 12.65
C LYS A 632 22.26 14.59 11.33
N LYS A 633 20.98 14.94 11.20
CA LYS A 633 20.16 14.64 10.01
C LYS A 633 20.76 15.17 8.70
N GLU A 634 21.52 16.26 8.75
CA GLU A 634 22.21 16.85 7.60
C GLU A 634 23.40 16.01 7.12
N SER A 635 23.98 15.19 8.00
CA SER A 635 25.12 14.32 7.70
C SER A 635 24.73 12.91 7.25
N VAL A 636 23.44 12.58 7.32
CA VAL A 636 22.88 11.29 6.92
C VAL A 636 22.43 11.40 5.47
N ASP A 637 22.76 10.39 4.65
CA ASP A 637 22.37 10.35 3.25
C ASP A 637 20.93 9.82 3.10
N PHE A 638 20.01 10.74 2.79
CA PHE A 638 18.64 10.39 2.42
C PHE A 638 18.42 10.41 0.90
N SER A 639 19.42 10.83 0.13
CA SER A 639 19.29 11.09 -1.31
C SER A 639 19.46 9.84 -2.17
N SER A 640 20.16 8.82 -1.68
CA SER A 640 20.42 7.60 -2.44
C SER A 640 19.16 6.82 -2.86
N TYR A 641 18.08 6.87 -2.06
CA TYR A 641 16.84 6.13 -2.34
C TYR A 641 15.62 7.02 -2.23
N THR A 642 14.68 6.86 -3.15
CA THR A 642 13.43 7.63 -3.18
C THR A 642 12.62 7.43 -1.91
N LEU A 643 12.59 6.21 -1.34
CA LEU A 643 11.91 5.95 -0.07
C LEU A 643 12.50 6.80 1.07
N THR A 644 13.83 6.90 1.17
CA THR A 644 14.47 7.72 2.21
C THR A 644 14.28 9.20 1.96
N GLN A 645 14.23 9.66 0.70
CA GLN A 645 13.89 11.04 0.36
C GLN A 645 12.47 11.39 0.85
N VAL A 646 11.50 10.52 0.60
CA VAL A 646 10.10 10.72 1.01
C VAL A 646 9.93 10.64 2.53
N LEU A 647 10.66 9.75 3.21
CA LEU A 647 10.60 9.60 4.66
C LEU A 647 11.42 10.64 5.44
N ARG A 648 12.31 11.40 4.78
CA ARG A 648 13.17 12.37 5.45
C ARG A 648 12.41 13.38 6.33
N PRO A 649 11.28 13.97 5.89
CA PRO A 649 10.48 14.87 6.75
C PRO A 649 9.96 14.18 8.00
N SER A 650 9.68 12.87 7.90
CA SER A 650 9.14 12.06 8.99
C SER A 650 10.22 11.66 10.01
N LEU A 651 11.44 11.39 9.56
CA LEU A 651 12.55 10.97 10.42
C LEU A 651 13.33 12.15 11.02
N GLY A 652 12.66 13.24 11.38
CA GLY A 652 13.28 14.44 11.96
C GLY A 652 12.57 14.96 13.20
N GLU A 653 13.25 15.83 13.96
CA GLU A 653 12.86 16.21 15.35
C GLU A 653 11.47 16.83 15.49
N LYS A 654 10.87 17.27 14.38
CA LYS A 654 9.56 17.94 14.34
C LYS A 654 8.40 17.01 13.95
N CYS A 655 8.66 15.71 13.77
CA CYS A 655 7.66 14.73 13.41
C CYS A 655 7.56 13.64 14.48
N ARG A 656 6.33 13.27 14.86
CA ARG A 656 6.04 12.13 15.72
C ARG A 656 5.92 10.89 14.83
N THR A 657 6.91 10.03 14.90
CA THR A 657 7.00 8.82 14.09
C THR A 657 6.68 7.60 14.93
N LEU A 658 5.75 6.78 14.45
CA LEU A 658 5.43 5.47 15.00
C LEU A 658 5.76 4.41 13.95
N MET A 659 6.63 3.47 14.33
CA MET A 659 6.91 2.27 13.56
C MET A 659 6.14 1.10 14.15
N PHE A 660 5.29 0.47 13.34
CA PHE A 660 4.75 -0.86 13.62
C PHE A 660 5.67 -1.92 13.02
N VAL A 661 6.21 -2.79 13.87
CA VAL A 661 6.88 -4.02 13.42
C VAL A 661 5.88 -5.18 13.41
N MET A 662 5.53 -5.62 12.21
CA MET A 662 4.52 -6.62 11.92
C MET A 662 5.18 -7.99 11.76
N VAL A 663 4.84 -8.95 12.61
CA VAL A 663 5.47 -10.27 12.64
C VAL A 663 4.47 -11.42 12.49
N SER A 664 4.95 -12.53 11.95
CA SER A 664 4.15 -13.75 11.76
C SER A 664 4.55 -14.79 12.81
N PRO A 665 3.58 -15.43 13.48
CA PRO A 665 3.88 -16.49 14.45
C PRO A 665 4.24 -17.83 13.79
N LEU A 666 4.43 -17.91 12.46
CA LEU A 666 4.70 -19.19 11.79
C LEU A 666 6.17 -19.62 11.91
N LYS A 667 6.40 -20.93 12.07
CA LYS A 667 7.74 -21.53 12.21
C LYS A 667 8.64 -21.26 11.01
N GLU A 668 8.08 -21.30 9.81
CA GLU A 668 8.82 -20.96 8.60
C GLU A 668 9.28 -19.49 8.56
N ASN A 669 8.59 -18.60 9.28
CA ASN A 669 8.83 -17.16 9.29
C ASN A 669 9.72 -16.71 10.45
N THR A 670 10.18 -17.62 11.31
CA THR A 670 10.97 -17.28 12.51
C THR A 670 12.23 -16.46 12.20
N LYS A 671 12.98 -16.80 11.13
CA LYS A 671 14.20 -16.06 10.76
C LYS A 671 13.91 -14.62 10.37
N GLU A 672 12.88 -14.40 9.56
CA GLU A 672 12.47 -13.08 9.10
C GLU A 672 11.85 -12.26 10.24
N THR A 673 11.04 -12.91 11.09
CA THR A 673 10.52 -12.30 12.33
C THR A 673 11.64 -11.75 13.21
N ILE A 674 12.69 -12.53 13.46
CA ILE A 674 13.85 -12.08 14.24
C ILE A 674 14.57 -10.93 13.54
N SER A 675 14.68 -10.96 12.21
CA SER A 675 15.27 -9.86 11.43
C SER A 675 14.45 -8.57 11.59
N SER A 676 13.13 -8.65 11.49
CA SER A 676 12.24 -7.50 11.64
C SER A 676 12.28 -6.91 13.06
N LEU A 677 12.30 -7.75 14.10
CA LEU A 677 12.42 -7.30 15.49
C LEU A 677 13.77 -6.60 15.75
N LYS A 678 14.87 -7.11 15.19
CA LYS A 678 16.19 -6.46 15.28
C LYS A 678 16.23 -5.11 14.56
N PHE A 679 15.58 -5.01 13.39
CA PHE A 679 15.45 -3.74 12.68
C PHE A 679 14.70 -2.71 13.54
N ALA A 680 13.58 -3.13 14.15
CA ALA A 680 12.76 -2.30 15.03
C ALA A 680 13.52 -1.85 16.28
N GLU A 681 14.33 -2.72 16.90
CA GLU A 681 15.19 -2.37 18.04
C GLU A 681 16.20 -1.26 17.66
N ASN A 682 16.73 -1.29 16.43
CA ASN A 682 17.62 -0.23 15.95
C ASN A 682 16.89 1.09 15.70
N ALA A 683 15.66 1.04 15.19
CA ALA A 683 14.82 2.23 15.01
C ALA A 683 14.50 2.92 16.36
N GLN A 684 14.28 2.13 17.42
CA GLN A 684 14.00 2.65 18.76
C GLN A 684 15.19 3.41 19.38
N LYS A 685 16.43 3.10 18.95
CA LYS A 685 17.65 3.79 19.43
C LYS A 685 17.77 5.23 18.90
N VAL A 686 16.95 5.61 17.92
CA VAL A 686 16.91 6.96 17.35
C VAL A 686 16.37 7.97 18.37
N LYS A 687 17.27 8.52 19.17
CA LYS A 687 16.97 9.63 20.08
C LYS A 687 17.04 10.95 19.34
N GLN A 688 15.89 11.51 19.00
CA GLN A 688 15.81 12.86 18.45
C GLN A 688 15.49 13.86 19.56
N GLY A 689 16.43 14.76 19.85
CA GLY A 689 16.11 16.05 20.46
C GLY A 689 15.67 16.06 21.93
N GLY A 690 16.26 15.23 22.80
CA GLY A 690 16.24 15.47 24.24
C GLY A 690 17.17 16.63 24.62
N GLY A 691 16.87 17.84 24.16
CA GLY A 691 17.53 19.09 24.53
C GLY A 691 17.21 19.52 25.97
N GLY A 692 17.31 18.59 26.92
CA GLY A 692 17.50 18.93 28.32
C GLY A 692 18.91 19.49 28.47
N SER A 693 19.07 20.78 28.24
CA SER A 693 20.23 21.51 28.74
C SER A 693 20.38 21.11 30.21
N LYS A 694 21.49 20.46 30.57
CA LYS A 694 21.91 20.33 31.95
C LYS A 694 22.16 21.76 32.45
N ALA A 695 21.10 22.45 32.86
CA ALA A 695 21.20 23.59 33.74
C ALA A 695 21.79 23.04 35.03
N GLY A 696 23.12 23.12 35.15
CA GLY A 696 23.79 22.90 36.42
C GLY A 696 23.11 23.76 37.49
N PRO A 697 23.08 23.31 38.75
CA PRO A 697 22.41 24.04 39.81
C PRO A 697 22.94 25.46 39.84
N LYS A 698 22.10 26.43 39.48
CA LYS A 698 22.40 27.84 39.72
C LYS A 698 22.56 27.96 41.23
N LYS A 699 23.81 28.08 41.67
CA LYS A 699 24.13 28.55 43.02
C LYS A 699 23.47 29.92 43.16
N THR A 700 22.37 29.96 43.90
CA THR A 700 21.87 31.16 44.52
C THR A 700 23.00 31.72 45.39
N ARG A 701 23.38 32.96 45.10
CA ARG A 701 24.25 33.76 45.95
C ARG A 701 23.53 35.06 46.25
#